data_AF-A0A660V5Y7-F1
#
_entry.id   AF-A0A660V5Y7-F1
#
_cell.length_a   1.000
_cell.length_b   1.000
_cell.length_c   1.000
_cell.angle_alpha   90.00
_cell.angle_beta   90.00
_cell.angle_gamma   90.00
#
_symmetry.space_group_name_H-M   'P 1'
#
loop_
_entity.id
_entity.type
_entity.pdbx_description
1 polymer ?
#
loop_
_entity_poly.entity_id
_entity_poly.type
_entity_poly.pdbx_seq_one_letter_code
_entity_poly.pdbx_strand_id
1 'polypeptide(L)'
;MKQFEFEQRNISAIVKTGLCTGCGMCQITCPEQAIQMNLLNKGWFQAHIDKDLCTDCGLCLKVCARNPENGNAKWQELRKENEFGPFLGCFKNCYLGHSKDINIRWNATSGGLITSILLYCFEKGVIECVVLAGSSSEDALKSQAFVATSKEQVLQAIGSRYAPIPINVAIKKAMSLSNKIAIVALPCCLQSLRQAEKQLMDIKQKIVLKLGLFCSHNISSKATNFILRKYGIRPSEVLEFTYRGQGWPSGLRFKTKSGRIIYLPNTKSIWTDLFLSFVYSTPYCFCCTDQTNELADISFGDAWLSDILKNDRLGRSICIARSDLGLSILTKAFEEKAIHLLPISPEKVVESQGWPLYFKKINIQCRKHKYPENIVKISKVFSNHQLTLADYFISWYTQVCSKLSSRNLSIEYINYSLNKILLFLSKLSRRILIHRTKKTIYSYMNKGHDVIKPPHSISEKLLFPDEKEFKEYINILIVNQHGPNLGDESAFRGMLYGLKKMIPNARFTSLTALPSVDYYHIKGPKFIDMIYLVGRRRFLKFVYLTLGVLVYHWKLKFLKKLFQKKADFIKAFAQADLVISAPAGPYFGDLYTYGELSNAFNIFLSKLINLPVMIYAPSMGPFDNEKRNRWRKWLLSKVDVITLRDYYSKTYFENLGIKTNKATVTIDSCLQKPVDITLGEKILEDERIDRSKMLIGMTILDDVPSGNDVQKTNVKSLVISTVQKLLEIFDADLVLLPQLYGTFRDVHVLSEIAERSGCGARIYIITDKYNSDEQQSMIGHFDLFVSFRYHPFIFASRQAVPSVCVAYEHKAFGYAQAMGIEEYCLDLFSTTAEEIAGKAQYVWKHKGEFKKRVRNKISEIEKLSFKNSRLAADLLDSYMPIIKKL
;
A
#
# COMPACT_ATOMS: atom_id res chain seq x y z
N MET A 1 -45.99 -2.48 -25.73
CA MET A 1 -45.33 -1.17 -25.53
C MET A 1 -46.44 -0.16 -25.30
N LYS A 2 -46.52 0.50 -24.14
CA LYS A 2 -47.33 1.72 -24.02
C LYS A 2 -46.44 2.87 -24.47
N GLN A 3 -46.83 3.52 -25.55
CA GLN A 3 -46.30 4.80 -26.00
C GLN A 3 -46.27 5.73 -24.78
N PHE A 4 -45.10 6.28 -24.43
CA PHE A 4 -45.01 7.25 -23.34
C PHE A 4 -45.68 8.56 -23.81
N GLU A 5 -47.01 8.63 -23.75
CA GLU A 5 -47.72 9.89 -23.89
C GLU A 5 -47.44 10.72 -22.63
N PHE A 6 -46.56 11.70 -22.77
CA PHE A 6 -46.32 12.69 -21.74
C PHE A 6 -47.49 13.69 -21.75
N GLU A 7 -48.65 13.30 -21.22
CA GLU A 7 -49.81 14.19 -21.05
C GLU A 7 -49.48 15.42 -20.17
N GLN A 8 -48.38 15.37 -19.39
CA GLN A 8 -47.96 16.43 -18.49
C GLN A 8 -46.79 17.24 -19.06
N ARG A 9 -46.96 18.58 -19.10
CA ARG A 9 -45.96 19.55 -19.57
C ARG A 9 -44.86 19.87 -18.55
N ASN A 10 -44.74 19.12 -17.46
CA ASN A 10 -43.80 19.38 -16.37
C ASN A 10 -43.02 18.13 -15.90
N ILE A 11 -42.13 18.27 -14.92
CA ILE A 11 -41.20 17.21 -14.48
C ILE A 11 -41.91 15.95 -13.91
N SER A 12 -43.20 16.03 -13.59
CA SER A 12 -44.02 14.88 -13.14
C SER A 12 -44.02 13.76 -14.17
N ALA A 13 -43.96 14.11 -15.47
CA ALA A 13 -43.76 13.18 -16.57
C ALA A 13 -42.59 12.23 -16.31
N ILE A 14 -41.42 12.77 -15.94
CA ILE A 14 -40.19 11.99 -15.68
C ILE A 14 -40.29 11.25 -14.35
N VAL A 15 -40.89 11.87 -13.34
CA VAL A 15 -41.09 11.27 -12.01
C VAL A 15 -41.92 9.99 -12.11
N LYS A 16 -43.03 10.01 -12.85
CA LYS A 16 -43.92 8.86 -13.08
C LYS A 16 -43.22 7.67 -13.74
N THR A 17 -42.27 7.93 -14.64
CA THR A 17 -41.47 6.85 -15.27
C THR A 17 -40.45 6.19 -14.34
N GLY A 18 -40.18 6.79 -13.17
CA GLY A 18 -39.11 6.34 -12.26
C GLY A 18 -37.69 6.70 -12.72
N LEU A 19 -37.54 7.55 -13.74
CA LEU A 19 -36.25 7.96 -14.29
C LEU A 19 -35.64 9.20 -13.61
N CYS A 20 -36.37 9.86 -12.72
CA CYS A 20 -35.86 11.01 -11.96
C CYS A 20 -34.56 10.62 -11.23
N THR A 21 -33.47 11.35 -11.51
CA THR A 21 -32.15 11.10 -10.92
C THR A 21 -31.96 11.75 -9.57
N GLY A 22 -32.90 12.58 -9.15
CA GLY A 22 -32.80 13.34 -7.90
C GLY A 22 -31.76 14.45 -7.90
N CYS A 23 -31.27 14.91 -9.06
CA CYS A 23 -30.15 15.86 -9.11
C CYS A 23 -30.48 17.28 -8.64
N GLY A 24 -31.74 17.71 -8.71
CA GLY A 24 -32.20 19.03 -8.26
C GLY A 24 -32.08 20.17 -9.28
N MET A 25 -31.71 19.91 -10.53
CA MET A 25 -31.63 20.98 -11.54
C MET A 25 -33.00 21.64 -11.77
N CYS A 26 -34.07 20.85 -11.91
CA CYS A 26 -35.43 21.37 -12.09
C CYS A 26 -35.91 22.28 -10.94
N GLN A 27 -35.46 22.05 -9.71
CA GLN A 27 -35.78 22.90 -8.55
C GLN A 27 -35.18 24.29 -8.71
N ILE A 28 -33.90 24.40 -9.08
CA ILE A 28 -33.25 25.71 -9.17
C ILE A 28 -33.63 26.52 -10.41
N THR A 29 -34.15 25.86 -11.45
CA THR A 29 -34.57 26.52 -12.69
C THR A 29 -36.08 26.82 -12.71
N CYS A 30 -36.85 26.40 -11.71
CA CYS A 30 -38.28 26.68 -11.67
C CYS A 30 -38.50 28.15 -11.27
N PRO A 31 -39.12 28.98 -12.12
CA PRO A 31 -39.33 30.40 -11.82
C PRO A 31 -40.26 30.59 -10.62
N GLU A 32 -41.35 29.82 -10.56
CA GLU A 32 -42.35 29.86 -9.48
C GLU A 32 -41.92 29.14 -8.19
N GLN A 33 -40.72 28.56 -8.18
CA GLN A 33 -40.22 27.75 -7.05
C GLN A 33 -41.16 26.58 -6.65
N ALA A 34 -42.00 26.12 -7.58
CA ALA A 34 -42.99 25.05 -7.40
C ALA A 34 -42.38 23.64 -7.26
N ILE A 35 -41.05 23.49 -7.26
CA ILE A 35 -40.39 22.18 -7.27
C ILE A 35 -39.43 22.05 -6.08
N GLN A 36 -39.58 20.98 -5.31
CA GLN A 36 -38.69 20.63 -4.21
C GLN A 36 -38.14 19.21 -4.33
N MET A 37 -36.90 18.99 -3.91
CA MET A 37 -36.29 17.67 -3.86
C MET A 37 -36.58 16.98 -2.52
N ASN A 38 -37.49 15.99 -2.54
CA ASN A 38 -37.90 15.26 -1.33
C ASN A 38 -37.16 13.93 -1.23
N LEU A 39 -36.62 13.63 -0.05
CA LEU A 39 -36.04 12.32 0.25
C LEU A 39 -37.17 11.31 0.44
N LEU A 40 -37.27 10.34 -0.47
CA LEU A 40 -38.27 9.30 -0.36
C LEU A 40 -37.91 8.33 0.78
N ASN A 41 -38.94 7.66 1.31
CA ASN A 41 -38.77 6.51 2.20
C ASN A 41 -37.91 5.39 1.62
N LYS A 42 -37.57 5.40 0.32
CA LYS A 42 -36.63 4.46 -0.32
C LYS A 42 -35.16 4.87 -0.18
N GLY A 43 -34.86 6.06 0.36
CA GLY A 43 -33.50 6.57 0.63
C GLY A 43 -32.83 7.25 -0.56
N TRP A 44 -33.60 7.79 -1.50
CA TRP A 44 -33.12 8.66 -2.58
C TRP A 44 -34.08 9.82 -2.82
N PHE A 45 -33.57 10.90 -3.43
CA PHE A 45 -34.34 12.11 -3.69
C PHE A 45 -35.16 12.00 -4.98
N GLN A 46 -36.34 12.62 -4.98
CA GLN A 46 -37.22 12.77 -6.14
C GLN A 46 -37.83 14.18 -6.17
N ALA A 47 -38.07 14.71 -7.37
CA ALA A 47 -38.73 15.99 -7.53
C ALA A 47 -40.21 15.86 -7.11
N HIS A 48 -40.65 16.74 -6.24
CA HIS A 48 -42.04 16.94 -5.85
C HIS A 48 -42.50 18.30 -6.40
N ILE A 49 -43.70 18.34 -6.97
CA ILE A 49 -44.27 19.55 -7.55
C ILE A 49 -45.43 20.01 -6.68
N ASP A 50 -45.38 21.28 -6.28
CA ASP A 50 -46.54 22.01 -5.80
C ASP A 50 -47.41 22.40 -6.99
N LYS A 51 -48.64 21.86 -7.03
CA LYS A 51 -49.54 22.09 -8.17
C LYS A 51 -50.12 23.49 -8.18
N ASP A 52 -50.24 24.13 -7.01
CA ASP A 52 -50.87 25.45 -6.90
C ASP A 52 -49.92 26.55 -7.36
N LEU A 53 -48.61 26.31 -7.26
CA LEU A 53 -47.56 27.19 -7.77
C LEU A 53 -47.14 26.88 -9.23
N CYS A 54 -47.45 25.69 -9.75
CA CYS A 54 -46.91 25.27 -11.04
C CYS A 54 -47.71 25.84 -12.23
N THR A 55 -47.03 26.58 -13.10
CA THR A 55 -47.62 27.16 -14.33
C THR A 55 -47.50 26.27 -15.58
N ASP A 56 -47.05 25.02 -15.44
CA ASP A 56 -46.81 24.10 -16.56
C ASP A 56 -45.93 24.64 -17.70
N CYS A 57 -45.01 25.57 -17.38
CA CYS A 57 -44.15 26.26 -18.35
C CYS A 57 -43.12 25.37 -19.07
N GLY A 58 -42.93 24.12 -18.64
CA GLY A 58 -42.04 23.13 -19.28
C GLY A 58 -40.53 23.34 -19.12
N LEU A 59 -40.07 24.43 -18.49
CA LEU A 59 -38.63 24.67 -18.30
C LEU A 59 -37.93 23.54 -17.53
N CYS A 60 -38.60 22.97 -16.53
CA CYS A 60 -38.09 21.83 -15.76
C CYS A 60 -37.81 20.58 -16.62
N LEU A 61 -38.58 20.37 -17.70
CA LEU A 61 -38.33 19.30 -18.68
C LEU A 61 -37.17 19.64 -19.61
N LYS A 62 -37.04 20.91 -20.06
CA LYS A 62 -35.94 21.37 -20.93
C LYS A 62 -34.56 21.24 -20.28
N VAL A 63 -34.46 21.29 -18.95
CA VAL A 63 -33.19 21.11 -18.22
C VAL A 63 -32.96 19.69 -17.71
N CYS A 64 -33.93 18.79 -17.86
CA CYS A 64 -33.82 17.42 -17.35
C CYS A 64 -33.11 16.51 -18.35
N ALA A 65 -31.94 15.97 -18.00
CA ALA A 65 -31.22 15.01 -18.86
C ALA A 65 -31.97 13.68 -19.11
N ARG A 66 -33.11 13.48 -18.46
CA ARG A 66 -33.96 12.29 -18.62
C ARG A 66 -35.20 12.56 -19.48
N ASN A 67 -35.43 13.80 -19.90
CA ASN A 67 -36.40 14.06 -20.95
C ASN A 67 -35.85 13.47 -22.28
N PRO A 68 -36.58 12.55 -22.95
CA PRO A 68 -36.17 12.00 -24.24
C PRO A 68 -35.82 13.06 -25.29
N GLU A 69 -36.47 14.22 -25.27
CA GLU A 69 -36.23 15.30 -26.24
C GLU A 69 -34.86 15.97 -26.09
N ASN A 70 -34.32 15.99 -24.86
CA ASN A 70 -33.04 16.63 -24.59
C ASN A 70 -31.85 15.80 -25.08
N GLY A 71 -32.04 14.48 -25.20
CA GLY A 71 -31.06 13.47 -25.58
C GLY A 71 -29.83 13.44 -24.66
N ASN A 72 -29.44 12.27 -24.15
CA ASN A 72 -28.07 12.13 -23.62
C ASN A 72 -27.01 12.23 -24.73
N ALA A 73 -27.44 12.04 -25.98
CA ALA A 73 -26.63 11.79 -27.16
C ALA A 73 -26.10 13.03 -27.90
N LYS A 74 -26.83 14.16 -27.92
CA LYS A 74 -26.41 15.36 -28.66
C LYS A 74 -25.02 15.87 -28.23
N TRP A 75 -24.63 15.60 -26.98
CA TRP A 75 -23.31 15.96 -26.47
C TRP A 75 -22.20 14.98 -26.87
N GLN A 76 -22.53 13.73 -27.18
CA GLN A 76 -21.57 12.71 -27.65
C GLN A 76 -21.28 12.86 -29.15
N GLU A 77 -22.21 13.43 -29.92
CA GLU A 77 -22.04 13.67 -31.37
C GLU A 77 -21.21 14.91 -31.71
N LEU A 78 -21.00 15.82 -30.76
CA LEU A 78 -20.41 17.14 -31.01
C LEU A 78 -18.88 17.17 -31.12
N ARG A 79 -18.16 16.03 -31.11
CA ARG A 79 -16.69 16.03 -30.99
C ARG A 79 -16.05 14.83 -31.71
N LYS A 80 -14.90 15.08 -32.38
CA LYS A 80 -14.11 14.09 -33.13
C LYS A 80 -13.92 12.81 -32.31
N GLU A 81 -14.27 11.66 -32.89
CA GLU A 81 -14.15 10.36 -32.25
C GLU A 81 -12.66 9.98 -32.15
N ASN A 82 -12.11 9.97 -30.93
CA ASN A 82 -10.88 9.22 -30.66
C ASN A 82 -11.24 7.72 -30.61
N GLU A 83 -10.29 6.83 -30.91
CA GLU A 83 -10.47 5.37 -30.90
C GLU A 83 -11.15 4.85 -29.61
N PHE A 84 -10.78 5.39 -28.45
CA PHE A 84 -11.33 5.01 -27.14
C PHE A 84 -12.62 5.75 -26.77
N GLY A 85 -13.11 6.64 -27.63
CA GLY A 85 -14.33 7.43 -27.46
C GLY A 85 -15.56 6.61 -27.06
N PRO A 86 -15.83 5.43 -27.66
CA PRO A 86 -16.95 4.58 -27.25
C PRO A 86 -16.95 4.20 -25.76
N PHE A 87 -15.76 4.04 -25.15
CA PHE A 87 -15.63 3.73 -23.73
C PHE A 87 -15.51 4.97 -22.85
N LEU A 88 -14.65 5.92 -23.22
CA LEU A 88 -14.22 7.00 -22.33
C LEU A 88 -14.88 8.36 -22.62
N GLY A 89 -15.64 8.47 -23.72
CA GLY A 89 -16.08 9.73 -24.31
C GLY A 89 -14.90 10.52 -24.90
N CYS A 90 -15.14 11.75 -25.31
CA CYS A 90 -14.07 12.61 -25.84
C CYS A 90 -13.15 13.10 -24.72
N PHE A 91 -11.85 13.08 -24.98
CA PHE A 91 -10.83 13.57 -24.06
C PHE A 91 -9.61 14.08 -24.84
N LYS A 92 -8.81 14.91 -24.17
CA LYS A 92 -7.52 15.41 -24.67
C LYS A 92 -6.40 14.47 -24.26
N ASN A 93 -6.32 14.14 -22.97
CA ASN A 93 -5.31 13.21 -22.44
C ASN A 93 -5.77 12.51 -21.15
N CYS A 94 -5.12 11.41 -20.81
CA CYS A 94 -5.34 10.64 -19.59
C CYS A 94 -4.07 10.65 -18.73
N TYR A 95 -4.24 10.77 -17.42
CA TYR A 95 -3.14 10.75 -16.47
C TYR A 95 -3.47 9.88 -15.25
N LEU A 96 -2.41 9.44 -14.59
CA LEU A 96 -2.41 8.87 -13.27
C LEU A 96 -1.74 9.86 -12.31
N GLY A 97 -2.39 10.21 -11.21
CA GLY A 97 -1.86 11.23 -10.32
C GLY A 97 -2.28 11.13 -8.88
N HIS A 98 -1.65 11.96 -8.06
CA HIS A 98 -1.99 12.15 -6.66
C HIS A 98 -1.58 13.55 -6.16
N SER A 99 -2.14 13.96 -5.04
CA SER A 99 -1.70 15.14 -4.29
C SER A 99 -0.26 14.99 -3.84
N LYS A 100 0.51 16.09 -3.83
CA LYS A 100 1.82 16.11 -3.14
C LYS A 100 1.66 16.27 -1.63
N ASP A 101 0.53 16.79 -1.16
CA ASP A 101 0.21 16.82 0.26
C ASP A 101 -0.17 15.40 0.72
N ILE A 102 0.67 14.86 1.60
CA ILE A 102 0.52 13.50 2.12
C ILE A 102 -0.74 13.34 2.98
N ASN A 103 -1.17 14.38 3.69
CA ASN A 103 -2.37 14.36 4.53
C ASN A 103 -3.63 14.36 3.67
N ILE A 104 -3.67 15.19 2.61
CA ILE A 104 -4.76 15.16 1.63
C ILE A 104 -4.81 13.79 0.96
N ARG A 105 -3.67 13.27 0.49
CA ARG A 105 -3.60 11.97 -0.17
C ARG A 105 -4.05 10.83 0.76
N TRP A 106 -3.58 10.82 2.00
CA TRP A 106 -3.93 9.80 2.99
C TRP A 106 -5.42 9.81 3.33
N ASN A 107 -6.01 10.99 3.53
CA ASN A 107 -7.41 11.08 3.93
C ASN A 107 -8.41 10.96 2.75
N ALA A 108 -7.95 11.16 1.51
CA ALA A 108 -8.79 11.04 0.33
C ALA A 108 -9.26 9.60 0.05
N THR A 109 -10.33 9.48 -0.73
CA THR A 109 -10.81 8.19 -1.25
C THR A 109 -9.75 7.45 -2.07
N SER A 110 -8.83 8.21 -2.68
CA SER A 110 -7.92 7.81 -3.76
C SER A 110 -6.68 8.72 -3.73
N GLY A 111 -6.20 9.23 -4.87
CA GLY A 111 -5.02 10.10 -4.93
C GLY A 111 -5.18 11.53 -4.41
N GLY A 112 -6.38 12.00 -4.01
CA GLY A 112 -6.56 13.37 -3.49
C GLY A 112 -6.44 14.50 -4.52
N LEU A 113 -6.57 14.18 -5.82
CA LEU A 113 -6.41 15.15 -6.92
C LEU A 113 -7.48 16.25 -6.90
N ILE A 114 -8.76 15.92 -6.72
CA ILE A 114 -9.85 16.91 -6.75
C ILE A 114 -9.62 17.99 -5.70
N THR A 115 -9.35 17.60 -4.45
CA THR A 115 -9.08 18.52 -3.35
C THR A 115 -7.90 19.42 -3.68
N SER A 116 -6.78 18.85 -4.13
CA SER A 116 -5.56 19.62 -4.44
C SER A 116 -5.77 20.60 -5.60
N ILE A 117 -6.49 20.19 -6.64
CA ILE A 117 -6.84 21.04 -7.78
C ILE A 117 -7.76 22.17 -7.35
N LEU A 118 -8.75 21.91 -6.50
CA LEU A 118 -9.61 22.97 -5.97
C LEU A 118 -8.83 23.98 -5.15
N LEU A 119 -7.96 23.52 -4.24
CA LEU A 119 -7.10 24.41 -3.44
C LEU A 119 -6.19 25.27 -4.32
N TYR A 120 -5.61 24.67 -5.36
CA TYR A 120 -4.83 25.39 -6.36
C TYR A 120 -5.68 26.42 -7.12
N CYS A 121 -6.88 26.06 -7.58
CA CYS A 121 -7.76 26.97 -8.29
C CYS A 121 -8.27 28.13 -7.41
N PHE A 122 -8.48 27.90 -6.11
CA PHE A 122 -8.75 28.97 -5.13
C PHE A 122 -7.56 29.92 -5.02
N GLU A 123 -6.36 29.38 -4.84
CA GLU A 123 -5.13 30.18 -4.70
C GLU A 123 -4.86 31.03 -5.95
N LYS A 124 -5.12 30.48 -7.15
CA LYS A 124 -4.93 31.19 -8.42
C LYS A 124 -6.12 32.07 -8.83
N GLY A 125 -7.17 32.17 -8.02
CA GLY A 125 -8.36 32.97 -8.33
C GLY A 125 -9.12 32.51 -9.58
N VAL A 126 -8.94 31.24 -9.98
CA VAL A 126 -9.71 30.58 -11.06
C VAL A 126 -11.14 30.37 -10.60
N ILE A 127 -11.32 30.09 -9.31
CA ILE A 127 -12.62 29.96 -8.66
C ILE A 127 -12.63 30.75 -7.35
N GLU A 128 -13.81 31.21 -6.95
CA GLU A 128 -14.04 31.87 -5.65
C GLU A 128 -14.99 31.06 -4.77
N CYS A 129 -15.77 30.15 -5.36
CA CYS A 129 -16.52 29.18 -4.62
C CYS A 129 -16.68 27.85 -5.38
N VAL A 130 -17.03 26.79 -4.67
CA VAL A 130 -17.25 25.47 -5.25
C VAL A 130 -18.46 24.76 -4.62
N VAL A 131 -19.28 24.16 -5.46
CA VAL A 131 -20.37 23.27 -5.05
C VAL A 131 -19.83 21.86 -4.79
N LEU A 132 -19.98 21.39 -3.55
CA LEU A 132 -19.43 20.12 -3.05
C LEU A 132 -20.50 19.27 -2.34
N ALA A 133 -20.19 17.98 -2.22
CA ALA A 133 -20.92 17.05 -1.36
C ALA A 133 -20.15 16.84 -0.05
N GLY A 134 -20.83 16.90 1.09
CA GLY A 134 -20.23 16.72 2.42
C GLY A 134 -21.18 16.01 3.39
N SER A 135 -20.71 15.76 4.61
CA SER A 135 -21.60 15.39 5.71
C SER A 135 -22.29 16.64 6.26
N SER A 136 -23.45 16.46 6.87
CA SER A 136 -24.04 17.49 7.72
C SER A 136 -23.21 17.65 8.99
N SER A 137 -23.13 18.88 9.50
CA SER A 137 -22.56 19.17 10.82
C SER A 137 -23.44 18.65 11.96
N GLU A 138 -24.74 18.47 11.72
CA GLU A 138 -25.71 18.03 12.72
C GLU A 138 -25.84 16.49 12.76
N ASP A 139 -25.63 15.83 11.63
CA ASP A 139 -25.76 14.38 11.49
C ASP A 139 -24.66 13.81 10.57
N ALA A 140 -23.74 13.05 11.17
CA ALA A 140 -22.61 12.44 10.47
C ALA A 140 -23.03 11.45 9.35
N LEU A 141 -24.24 10.88 9.44
CA LEU A 141 -24.79 9.96 8.43
C LEU A 141 -25.49 10.70 7.28
N LYS A 142 -25.97 11.91 7.52
CA LYS A 142 -26.65 12.73 6.52
C LYS A 142 -25.61 13.34 5.57
N SER A 143 -25.76 13.04 4.28
CA SER A 143 -24.96 13.66 3.22
C SER A 143 -25.74 14.79 2.56
N GLN A 144 -25.09 15.91 2.29
CA GLN A 144 -25.73 17.10 1.73
C GLN A 144 -24.83 17.83 0.71
N ALA A 145 -25.47 18.62 -0.13
CA ALA A 145 -24.80 19.58 -0.99
C ALA A 145 -24.51 20.86 -0.21
N PHE A 146 -23.35 21.46 -0.41
CA PHE A 146 -23.02 22.77 0.17
C PHE A 146 -22.09 23.55 -0.76
N VAL A 147 -21.92 24.84 -0.47
CA VAL A 147 -21.01 25.73 -1.19
C VAL A 147 -19.83 26.03 -0.28
N ALA A 148 -18.62 25.69 -0.71
CA ALA A 148 -17.38 26.08 -0.04
C ALA A 148 -16.84 27.37 -0.66
N THR A 149 -16.46 28.32 0.18
CA THR A 149 -15.85 29.61 -0.18
C THR A 149 -14.46 29.77 0.43
N SER A 150 -13.93 28.72 1.06
CA SER A 150 -12.63 28.72 1.76
C SER A 150 -11.92 27.38 1.61
N LYS A 151 -10.60 27.37 1.82
CA LYS A 151 -9.75 26.17 1.75
C LYS A 151 -10.17 25.13 2.80
N GLU A 152 -10.53 25.58 3.99
CA GLU A 152 -10.94 24.76 5.14
C GLU A 152 -12.23 23.99 4.82
N GLN A 153 -13.21 24.68 4.21
CA GLN A 153 -14.46 24.05 3.77
C GLN A 153 -14.25 23.04 2.63
N VAL A 154 -13.26 23.25 1.76
CA VAL A 154 -12.87 22.25 0.75
C VAL A 154 -12.27 21.01 1.41
N LEU A 155 -11.42 21.17 2.43
CA LEU A 155 -10.82 20.06 3.18
C LEU A 155 -11.87 19.24 3.95
N GLN A 156 -12.94 19.89 4.45
CA GLN A 156 -14.07 19.19 5.10
C GLN A 156 -14.85 18.26 4.15
N ALA A 157 -14.74 18.46 2.84
CA ALA A 157 -15.38 17.63 1.83
C ALA A 157 -14.54 16.41 1.39
N ILE A 158 -13.36 16.18 1.97
CA ILE A 158 -12.51 15.05 1.59
C ILE A 158 -13.25 13.72 1.79
N GLY A 159 -13.15 12.86 0.79
CA GLY A 159 -13.73 11.53 0.80
C GLY A 159 -15.02 11.41 -0.01
N SER A 160 -15.40 10.18 -0.32
CA SER A 160 -16.60 9.90 -1.13
C SER A 160 -17.83 9.73 -0.24
N ARG A 161 -18.97 10.19 -0.74
CA ARG A 161 -20.29 9.96 -0.15
C ARG A 161 -21.08 9.02 -1.06
N TYR A 162 -21.28 7.78 -0.63
CA TYR A 162 -22.07 6.80 -1.37
C TYR A 162 -23.53 6.90 -0.93
N ALA A 163 -24.16 8.01 -1.29
CA ALA A 163 -25.56 8.31 -1.04
C ALA A 163 -26.12 9.25 -2.12
N PRO A 164 -27.44 9.28 -2.36
CA PRO A 164 -28.05 10.21 -3.31
C PRO A 164 -28.09 11.61 -2.72
N ILE A 165 -27.54 12.58 -3.44
CA ILE A 165 -27.45 13.98 -3.03
C ILE A 165 -27.94 14.86 -4.19
N PRO A 166 -28.89 15.78 -3.96
CA PRO A 166 -29.36 16.72 -4.97
C PRO A 166 -28.35 17.87 -5.14
N ILE A 167 -27.16 17.55 -5.66
CA ILE A 167 -26.00 18.45 -5.71
C ILE A 167 -26.28 19.78 -6.43
N ASN A 168 -27.15 19.77 -7.44
CA ASN A 168 -27.45 20.97 -8.23
C ASN A 168 -28.28 21.99 -7.45
N VAL A 169 -28.92 21.63 -6.34
CA VAL A 169 -29.68 22.59 -5.49
C VAL A 169 -28.75 23.68 -4.94
N ALA A 170 -27.49 23.34 -4.64
CA ALA A 170 -26.51 24.28 -4.12
C ALA A 170 -26.00 25.31 -5.16
N ILE A 171 -26.27 25.10 -6.46
CA ILE A 171 -25.88 26.05 -7.53
C ILE A 171 -26.55 27.41 -7.32
N LYS A 172 -27.83 27.44 -6.92
CA LYS A 172 -28.56 28.71 -6.68
C LYS A 172 -27.84 29.57 -5.63
N LYS A 173 -27.39 28.94 -4.53
CA LYS A 173 -26.59 29.61 -3.50
C LYS A 173 -25.23 30.05 -4.05
N ALA A 174 -24.53 29.19 -4.79
CA ALA A 174 -23.23 29.54 -5.36
C ALA A 174 -23.29 30.75 -6.29
N MET A 175 -24.33 30.84 -7.14
CA MET A 175 -24.55 31.96 -8.07
C MET A 175 -24.90 33.29 -7.39
N SER A 176 -25.39 33.25 -6.15
CA SER A 176 -25.58 34.46 -5.33
C SER A 176 -24.27 34.94 -4.68
N LEU A 177 -23.24 34.11 -4.63
CA LEU A 177 -21.97 34.41 -3.96
C LEU A 177 -20.85 34.79 -4.92
N SER A 178 -20.83 34.24 -6.13
CA SER A 178 -19.73 34.45 -7.07
C SER A 178 -20.12 34.15 -8.53
N ASN A 179 -19.33 34.70 -9.45
CA ASN A 179 -19.36 34.41 -10.87
C ASN A 179 -18.28 33.42 -11.34
N LYS A 180 -17.40 32.95 -10.43
CA LYS A 180 -16.32 32.00 -10.71
C LYS A 180 -16.52 30.73 -9.89
N ILE A 181 -17.50 29.93 -10.30
CA ILE A 181 -17.97 28.77 -9.55
C ILE A 181 -17.38 27.48 -10.13
N ALA A 182 -16.81 26.64 -9.27
CA ALA A 182 -16.58 25.23 -9.57
C ALA A 182 -17.74 24.34 -9.11
N ILE A 183 -17.89 23.17 -9.73
CA ILE A 183 -18.76 22.11 -9.23
C ILE A 183 -18.07 20.75 -9.31
N VAL A 184 -18.16 19.96 -8.24
CA VAL A 184 -17.77 18.55 -8.22
C VAL A 184 -19.04 17.70 -8.24
N ALA A 185 -19.25 16.91 -9.29
CA ALA A 185 -20.51 16.18 -9.43
C ALA A 185 -20.41 14.84 -10.16
N LEU A 186 -21.46 14.04 -10.01
CA LEU A 186 -21.66 12.77 -10.73
C LEU A 186 -22.15 13.03 -12.17
N PRO A 187 -22.04 12.04 -13.08
CA PRO A 187 -22.42 12.21 -14.49
C PRO A 187 -23.85 12.70 -14.71
N CYS A 188 -24.82 12.13 -13.99
CA CYS A 188 -26.23 12.51 -14.12
C CYS A 188 -26.52 13.96 -13.74
N CYS A 189 -25.71 14.54 -12.84
CA CYS A 189 -25.84 15.91 -12.39
C CYS A 189 -25.24 16.87 -13.42
N LEU A 190 -24.06 16.56 -13.97
CA LEU A 190 -23.43 17.35 -15.03
C LEU A 190 -24.23 17.30 -16.34
N GLN A 191 -24.86 16.18 -16.67
CA GLN A 191 -25.75 16.10 -17.83
C GLN A 191 -26.93 17.07 -17.74
N SER A 192 -27.57 17.19 -16.58
CA SER A 192 -28.66 18.14 -16.38
C SER A 192 -28.15 19.58 -16.33
N LEU A 193 -26.95 19.80 -15.76
CA LEU A 193 -26.28 21.09 -15.82
C LEU A 193 -26.00 21.54 -17.26
N ARG A 194 -25.47 20.67 -18.12
CA ARG A 194 -25.25 20.99 -19.54
C ARG A 194 -26.56 21.33 -20.27
N GLN A 195 -27.67 20.69 -19.93
CA GLN A 195 -28.97 21.09 -20.48
C GLN A 195 -29.41 22.46 -19.96
N ALA A 196 -29.18 22.76 -18.68
CA ALA A 196 -29.44 24.08 -18.12
C ALA A 196 -28.59 25.19 -18.78
N GLU A 197 -27.32 24.94 -19.07
CA GLU A 197 -26.44 25.90 -19.78
C GLU A 197 -26.94 26.29 -21.18
N LYS A 198 -27.77 25.44 -21.81
CA LYS A 198 -28.42 25.77 -23.10
C LYS A 198 -29.62 26.70 -22.95
N GLN A 199 -30.25 26.70 -21.79
CA GLN A 199 -31.47 27.46 -21.51
C GLN A 199 -31.18 28.75 -20.73
N LEU A 200 -30.14 28.73 -19.89
CA LEU A 200 -29.86 29.76 -18.89
C LEU A 200 -28.41 30.22 -19.03
N MET A 201 -28.22 31.38 -19.67
CA MET A 201 -26.90 31.97 -19.91
C MET A 201 -26.13 32.26 -18.62
N ASP A 202 -26.84 32.64 -17.55
CA ASP A 202 -26.22 32.95 -16.27
C ASP A 202 -25.51 31.73 -15.65
N ILE A 203 -26.12 30.54 -15.74
CA ILE A 203 -25.49 29.28 -15.30
C ILE A 203 -24.23 28.99 -16.14
N LYS A 204 -24.31 29.17 -17.45
CA LYS A 204 -23.21 28.91 -18.39
C LYS A 204 -22.02 29.83 -18.14
N GLN A 205 -22.27 31.10 -17.81
CA GLN A 205 -21.23 32.10 -17.56
C GLN A 205 -20.60 31.93 -16.17
N LYS A 206 -21.40 31.68 -15.13
CA LYS A 206 -20.91 31.64 -13.74
C LYS A 206 -20.23 30.33 -13.33
N ILE A 207 -20.61 29.19 -13.92
CA ILE A 207 -19.99 27.89 -13.59
C ILE A 207 -18.80 27.63 -14.51
N VAL A 208 -17.64 28.13 -14.11
CA VAL A 208 -16.42 28.15 -14.92
C VAL A 208 -15.65 26.83 -14.94
N LEU A 209 -15.80 25.97 -13.92
CA LEU A 209 -15.05 24.71 -13.81
C LEU A 209 -15.92 23.53 -13.35
N LYS A 210 -15.87 22.41 -14.09
CA LYS A 210 -16.66 21.21 -13.80
C LYS A 210 -15.74 20.01 -13.58
N LEU A 211 -15.63 19.56 -12.33
CA LEU A 211 -14.86 18.38 -11.96
C LEU A 211 -15.80 17.17 -11.82
N GLY A 212 -15.58 16.15 -12.66
CA GLY A 212 -16.47 15.00 -12.77
C GLY A 212 -15.96 13.79 -12.02
N LEU A 213 -16.78 13.16 -11.20
CA LEU A 213 -16.46 11.86 -10.59
C LEU A 213 -16.89 10.71 -11.50
N PHE A 214 -16.05 9.68 -11.62
CA PHE A 214 -16.45 8.39 -12.19
C PHE A 214 -17.53 7.76 -11.30
N CYS A 215 -18.53 7.12 -11.90
CA CYS A 215 -19.68 6.61 -11.15
C CYS A 215 -20.27 5.35 -11.77
N SER A 216 -20.09 4.21 -11.09
CA SER A 216 -20.75 2.95 -11.45
C SER A 216 -22.26 3.03 -11.23
N HIS A 217 -22.68 3.28 -10.01
CA HIS A 217 -24.09 3.48 -9.66
C HIS A 217 -24.18 4.24 -8.34
N ASN A 218 -25.33 4.86 -8.12
CA ASN A 218 -25.68 5.46 -6.84
C ASN A 218 -26.42 4.43 -5.97
N ILE A 219 -26.19 4.50 -4.66
CA ILE A 219 -26.75 3.59 -3.68
C ILE A 219 -27.62 4.37 -2.71
N SER A 220 -28.77 3.81 -2.33
CA SER A 220 -29.69 4.41 -1.37
C SER A 220 -29.03 4.61 0.00
N SER A 221 -29.41 5.69 0.70
CA SER A 221 -29.00 5.92 2.10
C SER A 221 -29.41 4.76 3.04
N LYS A 222 -30.41 3.95 2.66
CA LYS A 222 -30.78 2.72 3.40
C LYS A 222 -29.66 1.68 3.48
N ALA A 223 -28.73 1.66 2.53
CA ALA A 223 -27.62 0.72 2.56
C ALA A 223 -26.73 0.94 3.80
N THR A 224 -26.46 2.19 4.16
CA THR A 224 -25.71 2.54 5.37
C THR A 224 -26.46 2.11 6.62
N ASN A 225 -27.77 2.36 6.68
CA ASN A 225 -28.62 1.94 7.81
C ASN A 225 -28.66 0.42 7.97
N PHE A 226 -28.67 -0.33 6.87
CA PHE A 226 -28.58 -1.79 6.90
C PHE A 226 -27.26 -2.26 7.52
N ILE A 227 -26.13 -1.62 7.18
CA ILE A 227 -24.84 -1.93 7.81
C ILE A 227 -24.87 -1.63 9.31
N LEU A 228 -25.34 -0.46 9.72
CA LEU A 228 -25.43 -0.09 11.14
C LEU A 228 -26.23 -1.11 11.95
N ARG A 229 -27.43 -1.47 11.46
CA ARG A 229 -28.30 -2.49 12.09
C ARG A 229 -27.60 -3.85 12.22
N LYS A 230 -26.87 -4.29 11.18
CA LYS A 230 -26.15 -5.58 11.21
C LYS A 230 -25.11 -5.64 12.32
N TYR A 231 -24.51 -4.51 12.68
CA TYR A 231 -23.51 -4.41 13.74
C TYR A 231 -24.09 -3.96 15.10
N GLY A 232 -25.43 -3.88 15.19
CA GLY A 232 -26.14 -3.48 16.41
C GLY A 232 -25.90 -2.03 16.80
N ILE A 233 -25.72 -1.13 15.81
CA ILE A 233 -25.53 0.31 16.05
C ILE A 233 -26.80 1.06 15.67
N ARG A 234 -27.30 1.92 16.57
CA ARG A 234 -28.38 2.86 16.26
C ARG A 234 -27.81 4.09 15.53
N PRO A 235 -28.50 4.66 14.52
CA PRO A 235 -28.03 5.86 13.82
C PRO A 235 -27.63 7.01 14.76
N SER A 236 -28.39 7.22 15.84
CA SER A 236 -28.13 8.27 16.85
C SER A 236 -26.86 8.06 17.67
N GLU A 237 -26.26 6.87 17.63
CA GLU A 237 -25.01 6.54 18.32
C GLU A 237 -23.77 6.85 17.47
N VAL A 238 -23.92 7.15 16.18
CA VAL A 238 -22.78 7.42 15.29
C VAL A 238 -22.24 8.83 15.55
N LEU A 239 -20.95 8.90 15.88
CA LEU A 239 -20.20 10.14 16.10
C LEU A 239 -19.43 10.55 14.82
N GLU A 240 -18.71 9.61 14.21
CA GLU A 240 -17.97 9.85 12.96
C GLU A 240 -18.28 8.76 11.94
N PHE A 241 -18.37 9.16 10.66
CA PHE A 241 -18.65 8.27 9.56
C PHE A 241 -17.90 8.65 8.28
N THR A 242 -17.13 7.69 7.74
CA THR A 242 -16.46 7.82 6.45
C THR A 242 -16.66 6.56 5.62
N TYR A 243 -16.89 6.73 4.32
CA TYR A 243 -16.97 5.58 3.41
C TYR A 243 -15.60 5.07 2.99
N ARG A 244 -14.65 5.99 2.85
CA ARG A 244 -13.29 5.80 2.33
C ARG A 244 -12.39 6.90 2.91
N GLY A 245 -11.08 6.64 2.93
CA GLY A 245 -10.04 7.51 3.52
C GLY A 245 -9.09 6.73 4.42
N GLN A 246 -8.02 7.36 4.89
CA GLN A 246 -6.94 6.74 5.67
C GLN A 246 -6.24 5.61 4.88
N GLY A 247 -5.77 5.98 3.69
CA GLY A 247 -5.11 5.11 2.72
C GLY A 247 -6.05 4.59 1.62
N TRP A 248 -5.51 3.71 0.79
CA TRP A 248 -6.19 3.16 -0.38
C TRP A 248 -5.86 1.66 -0.56
N PRO A 249 -6.86 0.79 -0.85
CA PRO A 249 -8.25 1.10 -1.17
C PRO A 249 -9.19 1.28 0.04
N SER A 250 -8.68 1.55 1.26
CA SER A 250 -9.44 1.85 2.50
C SER A 250 -10.77 1.09 2.69
N GLY A 251 -11.71 1.62 3.48
CA GLY A 251 -12.94 0.94 3.85
C GLY A 251 -13.90 1.85 4.60
N LEU A 252 -15.13 1.35 4.79
CA LEU A 252 -16.20 2.01 5.52
C LEU A 252 -15.85 2.01 7.02
N ARG A 253 -15.89 3.18 7.67
CA ARG A 253 -15.56 3.35 9.09
C ARG A 253 -16.69 4.05 9.83
N PHE A 254 -17.07 3.49 10.98
CA PHE A 254 -17.97 4.10 11.94
C PHE A 254 -17.25 4.26 13.27
N LYS A 255 -17.40 5.41 13.93
CA LYS A 255 -17.05 5.59 15.34
C LYS A 255 -18.33 5.96 16.07
N THR A 256 -18.65 5.22 17.13
CA THR A 256 -19.82 5.52 17.96
C THR A 256 -19.47 6.49 19.10
N LYS A 257 -20.47 7.10 19.70
CA LYS A 257 -20.33 7.95 20.90
C LYS A 257 -19.72 7.20 22.10
N SER A 258 -19.87 5.88 22.16
CA SER A 258 -19.23 5.02 23.17
C SER A 258 -17.74 4.76 22.93
N GLY A 259 -17.17 5.25 21.82
CA GLY A 259 -15.79 4.98 21.42
C GLY A 259 -15.61 3.71 20.56
N ARG A 260 -16.62 2.85 20.41
CA ARG A 260 -16.56 1.66 19.53
C ARG A 260 -16.29 2.07 18.08
N ILE A 261 -15.25 1.50 17.47
CA ILE A 261 -14.89 1.69 16.06
C ILE A 261 -15.21 0.43 15.27
N ILE A 262 -15.90 0.58 14.13
CA ILE A 262 -16.15 -0.49 13.17
C ILE A 262 -15.48 -0.11 11.85
N TYR A 263 -14.64 -1.00 11.33
CA TYR A 263 -13.99 -0.85 10.04
C TYR A 263 -14.31 -2.03 9.12
N LEU A 264 -14.79 -1.73 7.91
CA LEU A 264 -15.13 -2.70 6.88
C LEU A 264 -14.28 -2.44 5.64
N PRO A 265 -13.27 -3.28 5.34
CA PRO A 265 -12.37 -3.04 4.22
C PRO A 265 -13.12 -3.06 2.89
N ASN A 266 -12.70 -2.22 1.94
CA ASN A 266 -13.30 -2.15 0.61
C ASN A 266 -12.99 -3.38 -0.26
N THR A 267 -12.14 -4.29 0.22
CA THR A 267 -11.86 -5.59 -0.39
C THR A 267 -12.26 -6.70 0.59
N LYS A 268 -13.41 -7.34 0.35
CA LYS A 268 -13.96 -8.47 1.15
C LYS A 268 -14.74 -8.08 2.42
N SER A 269 -15.59 -7.06 2.34
CA SER A 269 -16.59 -6.79 3.38
C SER A 269 -18.02 -6.92 2.84
N ILE A 270 -18.99 -6.96 3.74
CA ILE A 270 -20.41 -6.93 3.35
C ILE A 270 -20.76 -5.65 2.60
N TRP A 271 -20.11 -4.51 2.90
CA TRP A 271 -20.29 -3.28 2.14
C TRP A 271 -19.91 -3.47 0.67
N THR A 272 -18.75 -4.08 0.41
CA THR A 272 -18.29 -4.39 -0.95
C THR A 272 -19.25 -5.35 -1.67
N ASP A 273 -19.74 -6.38 -0.98
CA ASP A 273 -20.65 -7.36 -1.57
C ASP A 273 -22.03 -6.74 -1.89
N LEU A 274 -22.54 -5.85 -1.04
CA LEU A 274 -23.77 -5.07 -1.30
C LEU A 274 -23.61 -4.14 -2.50
N PHE A 275 -22.52 -3.36 -2.54
CA PHE A 275 -22.27 -2.42 -3.63
C PHE A 275 -22.12 -3.16 -4.98
N LEU A 276 -21.33 -4.23 -5.04
CA LEU A 276 -21.11 -4.96 -6.29
C LEU A 276 -22.32 -5.77 -6.79
N SER A 277 -23.29 -6.05 -5.92
CA SER A 277 -24.53 -6.76 -6.29
C SER A 277 -25.66 -5.83 -6.75
N PHE A 278 -25.45 -4.51 -6.74
CA PHE A 278 -26.48 -3.50 -6.97
C PHE A 278 -27.66 -3.55 -5.98
N VAL A 279 -27.45 -4.15 -4.82
CA VAL A 279 -28.42 -4.07 -3.73
C VAL A 279 -28.46 -2.62 -3.25
N TYR A 280 -29.66 -2.08 -3.07
CA TYR A 280 -29.93 -0.66 -2.79
C TYR A 280 -29.58 0.32 -3.92
N SER A 281 -29.24 -0.14 -5.13
CA SER A 281 -28.98 0.75 -6.25
C SER A 281 -30.22 1.49 -6.70
N THR A 282 -30.07 2.78 -7.03
CA THR A 282 -31.17 3.61 -7.52
C THR A 282 -31.60 3.21 -8.95
N PRO A 283 -32.91 3.21 -9.29
CA PRO A 283 -33.41 2.71 -10.58
C PRO A 283 -32.82 3.39 -11.83
N TYR A 284 -32.56 4.69 -11.79
CA TYR A 284 -32.01 5.42 -12.94
C TYR A 284 -30.57 5.01 -13.31
N CYS A 285 -29.83 4.35 -12.41
CA CYS A 285 -28.48 3.88 -12.71
C CYS A 285 -28.48 2.77 -13.77
N PHE A 286 -29.59 2.07 -13.95
CA PHE A 286 -29.74 1.02 -14.95
C PHE A 286 -29.90 1.56 -16.37
N CYS A 287 -30.33 2.81 -16.57
CA CYS A 287 -30.38 3.44 -17.89
C CYS A 287 -29.18 4.37 -18.16
N CYS A 288 -28.22 4.47 -17.24
CA CYS A 288 -27.08 5.38 -17.37
C CYS A 288 -25.97 4.76 -18.24
N THR A 289 -25.56 5.46 -19.29
CA THR A 289 -24.47 5.08 -20.22
C THR A 289 -23.14 5.78 -19.93
N ASP A 290 -23.09 6.62 -18.90
CA ASP A 290 -21.93 7.45 -18.58
C ASP A 290 -21.25 6.94 -17.29
N GLN A 291 -20.02 6.42 -17.45
CA GLN A 291 -19.17 5.94 -16.38
C GLN A 291 -18.13 6.98 -15.97
N THR A 292 -17.51 7.62 -16.97
CA THR A 292 -16.29 8.42 -16.81
C THR A 292 -16.59 9.91 -16.75
N ASN A 293 -17.86 10.29 -16.66
CA ASN A 293 -18.36 11.65 -16.57
C ASN A 293 -17.92 12.50 -17.77
N GLU A 294 -18.48 12.17 -18.93
CA GLU A 294 -17.99 12.61 -20.24
C GLU A 294 -18.13 14.13 -20.48
N LEU A 295 -18.93 14.81 -19.65
CA LEU A 295 -19.27 16.22 -19.81
C LEU A 295 -18.54 17.17 -18.85
N ALA A 296 -17.60 16.64 -18.05
CA ALA A 296 -16.74 17.42 -17.19
C ALA A 296 -15.61 18.13 -17.98
N ASP A 297 -14.93 19.06 -17.32
CA ASP A 297 -13.65 19.62 -17.81
C ASP A 297 -12.49 18.68 -17.47
N ILE A 298 -12.55 18.09 -16.27
CA ILE A 298 -11.64 17.03 -15.81
C ILE A 298 -12.47 15.96 -15.11
N SER A 299 -12.24 14.68 -15.45
CA SER A 299 -12.91 13.56 -14.77
C SER A 299 -11.95 12.73 -13.94
N PHE A 300 -12.39 12.17 -12.82
CA PHE A 300 -11.55 11.47 -11.84
C PHE A 300 -12.13 10.12 -11.43
N GLY A 301 -11.27 9.13 -11.25
CA GLY A 301 -11.66 7.85 -10.66
C GLY A 301 -10.52 7.13 -9.96
N ASP A 302 -10.86 6.07 -9.24
CA ASP A 302 -9.89 5.17 -8.62
C ASP A 302 -9.06 4.43 -9.67
N ALA A 303 -7.74 4.36 -9.45
CA ALA A 303 -6.83 3.63 -10.34
C ALA A 303 -6.77 2.13 -10.01
N TRP A 304 -7.85 1.39 -10.25
CA TRP A 304 -7.99 -0.06 -10.04
C TRP A 304 -7.11 -0.94 -10.97
N LEU A 305 -5.84 -0.57 -11.15
CA LEU A 305 -4.86 -1.33 -11.90
C LEU A 305 -4.11 -2.29 -10.97
N SER A 306 -3.85 -3.50 -11.45
CA SER A 306 -3.27 -4.55 -10.61
C SER A 306 -1.89 -4.16 -10.04
N ASP A 307 -1.10 -3.41 -10.80
CA ASP A 307 0.22 -2.95 -10.36
C ASP A 307 0.12 -1.82 -9.35
N ILE A 308 -0.86 -0.93 -9.46
CA ILE A 308 -1.08 0.12 -8.45
C ILE A 308 -1.61 -0.51 -7.15
N LEU A 309 -2.58 -1.43 -7.25
CA LEU A 309 -3.12 -2.16 -6.11
C LEU A 309 -2.07 -2.97 -5.34
N LYS A 310 -0.99 -3.40 -5.98
CA LYS A 310 0.10 -4.12 -5.30
C LYS A 310 1.05 -3.18 -4.57
N ASN A 311 1.34 -2.01 -5.13
CA ASN A 311 2.47 -1.18 -4.70
C ASN A 311 2.08 0.12 -4.00
N ASP A 312 0.84 0.59 -4.14
CA ASP A 312 0.41 1.87 -3.58
C ASP A 312 -0.67 1.67 -2.50
N ARG A 313 -0.40 2.17 -1.31
CA ARG A 313 -1.31 2.17 -0.15
C ARG A 313 -1.80 3.56 0.22
N LEU A 314 -1.23 4.60 -0.37
CA LEU A 314 -1.65 5.98 -0.18
C LEU A 314 -2.74 6.36 -1.18
N GLY A 315 -2.69 5.77 -2.39
CA GLY A 315 -3.69 5.94 -3.43
C GLY A 315 -3.22 6.81 -4.58
N ARG A 316 -3.74 6.50 -5.76
CA ARG A 316 -3.60 7.28 -7.00
C ARG A 316 -4.94 7.31 -7.71
N SER A 317 -5.24 8.44 -8.32
CA SER A 317 -6.44 8.64 -9.13
C SER A 317 -6.07 8.64 -10.60
N ILE A 318 -6.92 8.05 -11.41
CA ILE A 318 -6.97 8.36 -12.84
C ILE A 318 -7.63 9.73 -12.98
N CYS A 319 -7.07 10.60 -13.82
CA CYS A 319 -7.76 11.79 -14.28
C CYS A 319 -7.75 11.89 -15.82
N ILE A 320 -8.88 12.29 -16.39
CA ILE A 320 -9.09 12.47 -17.83
C ILE A 320 -9.30 13.96 -18.08
N ALA A 321 -8.38 14.61 -18.79
CA ALA A 321 -8.53 15.99 -19.24
C ALA A 321 -9.46 16.02 -20.45
N ARG A 322 -10.55 16.77 -20.39
CA ARG A 322 -11.60 16.79 -21.43
C ARG A 322 -11.70 18.10 -22.19
N SER A 323 -11.52 19.22 -21.51
CA SER A 323 -11.48 20.55 -22.11
C SER A 323 -10.08 21.14 -22.08
N ASP A 324 -9.84 22.16 -22.90
CA ASP A 324 -8.56 22.88 -22.91
C ASP A 324 -8.31 23.57 -21.55
N LEU A 325 -9.36 24.09 -20.91
CA LEU A 325 -9.30 24.57 -19.54
C LEU A 325 -8.85 23.46 -18.57
N GLY A 326 -9.48 22.29 -18.64
CA GLY A 326 -9.14 21.16 -17.78
C GLY A 326 -7.69 20.69 -17.96
N LEU A 327 -7.20 20.63 -19.20
CA LEU A 327 -5.81 20.31 -19.51
C LEU A 327 -4.86 21.37 -18.95
N SER A 328 -5.16 22.66 -19.18
CA SER A 328 -4.35 23.77 -18.68
C SER A 328 -4.22 23.78 -17.16
N ILE A 329 -5.32 23.57 -16.43
CA ILE A 329 -5.30 23.49 -14.96
C ILE A 329 -4.42 22.33 -14.48
N LEU A 330 -4.54 21.13 -15.08
CA LEU A 330 -3.73 19.98 -14.70
C LEU A 330 -2.25 20.22 -14.95
N THR A 331 -1.89 20.77 -16.11
CA THR A 331 -0.50 21.08 -16.46
C THR A 331 0.10 22.09 -15.50
N LYS A 332 -0.57 23.22 -15.27
CA LYS A 332 -0.06 24.27 -14.36
C LYS A 332 0.03 23.79 -12.91
N ALA A 333 -0.99 23.06 -12.42
CA ALA A 333 -0.95 22.50 -11.07
C ALA A 333 0.18 21.46 -10.89
N PHE A 334 0.55 20.74 -11.95
CA PHE A 334 1.68 19.82 -11.94
C PHE A 334 3.03 20.57 -11.95
N GLU A 335 3.19 21.53 -12.86
CA GLU A 335 4.39 22.38 -12.99
C GLU A 335 4.70 23.13 -11.69
N GLU A 336 3.68 23.71 -11.07
CA GLU A 336 3.77 24.40 -9.78
C GLU A 336 3.77 23.45 -8.58
N LYS A 337 3.92 22.14 -8.82
CA LYS A 337 4.10 21.11 -7.78
C LYS A 337 2.93 20.95 -6.81
N ALA A 338 1.73 21.44 -7.10
CA ALA A 338 0.53 21.18 -6.29
C ALA A 338 0.07 19.72 -6.37
N ILE A 339 0.28 19.08 -7.52
CA ILE A 339 -0.02 17.67 -7.76
C ILE A 339 1.14 16.95 -8.46
N HIS A 340 1.10 15.63 -8.43
CA HIS A 340 1.94 14.77 -9.25
C HIS A 340 1.07 14.10 -10.32
N LEU A 341 1.51 14.14 -11.58
CA LEU A 341 0.83 13.53 -12.72
C LEU A 341 1.83 12.70 -13.53
N LEU A 342 1.36 11.57 -14.04
CA LEU A 342 2.05 10.72 -15.01
C LEU A 342 1.08 10.45 -16.16
N PRO A 343 1.48 10.62 -17.42
CA PRO A 343 0.66 10.17 -18.54
C PRO A 343 0.28 8.69 -18.39
N ILE A 344 -0.94 8.34 -18.77
CA ILE A 344 -1.40 6.95 -18.81
C ILE A 344 -2.20 6.71 -20.07
N SER A 345 -2.02 5.53 -20.66
CA SER A 345 -2.71 5.19 -21.90
C SER A 345 -4.23 5.00 -21.66
N PRO A 346 -5.10 5.35 -22.64
CA PRO A 346 -6.55 5.13 -22.55
C PRO A 346 -6.94 3.67 -22.29
N GLU A 347 -6.18 2.71 -22.84
CA GLU A 347 -6.31 1.27 -22.62
C GLU A 347 -6.26 0.94 -21.13
N LYS A 348 -5.30 1.52 -20.41
CA LYS A 348 -5.14 1.32 -18.97
C LYS A 348 -6.28 1.96 -18.19
N VAL A 349 -6.83 3.08 -18.66
CA VAL A 349 -8.04 3.66 -18.06
C VAL A 349 -9.24 2.72 -18.23
N VAL A 350 -9.43 2.16 -19.42
CA VAL A 350 -10.48 1.16 -19.70
C VAL A 350 -10.28 -0.10 -18.86
N GLU A 351 -9.05 -0.63 -18.78
CA GLU A 351 -8.69 -1.78 -17.95
C GLU A 351 -9.07 -1.54 -16.48
N SER A 352 -8.71 -0.37 -15.96
CA SER A 352 -9.01 0.04 -14.58
C SER A 352 -10.52 0.09 -14.31
N GLN A 353 -11.32 0.53 -15.27
CA GLN A 353 -12.77 0.73 -15.12
C GLN A 353 -13.60 -0.36 -15.81
N GLY A 354 -13.02 -1.56 -16.02
CA GLY A 354 -13.59 -2.57 -16.90
C GLY A 354 -15.05 -2.91 -16.58
N TRP A 355 -15.34 -3.35 -15.34
CA TRP A 355 -16.68 -3.82 -15.00
C TRP A 355 -17.77 -2.72 -15.17
N PRO A 356 -17.61 -1.52 -14.60
CA PRO A 356 -18.59 -0.45 -14.79
C PRO A 356 -18.77 -0.04 -16.25
N LEU A 357 -17.67 0.03 -17.02
CA LEU A 357 -17.72 0.33 -18.45
C LEU A 357 -18.52 -0.72 -19.22
N TYR A 358 -18.22 -2.00 -19.00
CA TYR A 358 -18.98 -3.10 -19.59
C TYR A 358 -20.47 -3.01 -19.23
N PHE A 359 -20.81 -2.76 -17.96
CA PHE A 359 -22.21 -2.66 -17.52
C PHE A 359 -22.99 -1.52 -18.19
N LYS A 360 -22.35 -0.36 -18.38
CA LYS A 360 -23.00 0.86 -18.89
C LYS A 360 -22.95 1.02 -20.41
N LYS A 361 -21.90 0.53 -21.06
CA LYS A 361 -21.67 0.70 -22.50
C LYS A 361 -22.14 -0.50 -23.33
N ILE A 362 -22.01 -1.72 -22.79
CA ILE A 362 -22.26 -2.96 -23.54
C ILE A 362 -23.49 -3.67 -23.00
N ASN A 363 -23.49 -4.07 -21.73
CA ASN A 363 -24.58 -4.86 -21.12
C ASN A 363 -25.93 -4.10 -21.09
N ILE A 364 -25.91 -2.77 -21.22
CA ILE A 364 -27.13 -1.95 -21.28
C ILE A 364 -28.06 -2.37 -22.42
N GLN A 365 -27.53 -2.99 -23.48
CA GLN A 365 -28.30 -3.57 -24.57
C GLN A 365 -29.33 -4.59 -24.10
N CYS A 366 -29.03 -5.39 -23.06
CA CYS A 366 -29.97 -6.35 -22.48
C CYS A 366 -31.20 -5.71 -21.83
N ARG A 367 -31.20 -4.39 -21.62
CA ARG A 367 -32.28 -3.65 -20.96
C ARG A 367 -32.69 -2.38 -21.70
N LYS A 368 -32.16 -2.12 -22.91
CA LYS A 368 -32.46 -0.90 -23.69
C LYS A 368 -33.95 -0.78 -24.02
N HIS A 369 -34.62 -1.89 -24.33
CA HIS A 369 -36.04 -1.97 -24.67
C HIS A 369 -36.99 -1.52 -23.55
N LYS A 370 -36.50 -1.34 -22.32
CA LYS A 370 -37.29 -0.84 -21.19
C LYS A 370 -37.34 0.69 -21.13
N TYR A 371 -36.55 1.36 -21.96
CA TYR A 371 -36.37 2.81 -21.92
C TYR A 371 -36.55 3.39 -23.33
N PRO A 372 -36.98 4.66 -23.45
CA PRO A 372 -36.98 5.36 -24.73
C PRO A 372 -35.57 5.37 -25.35
N GLU A 373 -35.47 5.16 -26.66
CA GLU A 373 -34.19 5.07 -27.38
C GLU A 373 -33.31 6.32 -27.19
N ASN A 374 -33.93 7.51 -27.13
CA ASN A 374 -33.23 8.78 -26.92
C ASN A 374 -32.63 8.94 -25.51
N ILE A 375 -33.07 8.14 -24.53
CA ILE A 375 -32.49 8.11 -23.18
C ILE A 375 -31.29 7.18 -23.14
N VAL A 376 -31.37 6.02 -23.83
CA VAL A 376 -30.34 4.97 -23.83
C VAL A 376 -29.78 4.81 -25.24
N LYS A 377 -28.80 5.65 -25.58
CA LYS A 377 -28.05 5.51 -26.83
C LYS A 377 -26.83 4.63 -26.63
N ILE A 378 -26.65 3.67 -27.54
CA ILE A 378 -25.52 2.74 -27.56
C ILE A 378 -24.64 3.13 -28.75
N SER A 379 -23.32 3.18 -28.53
CA SER A 379 -22.36 3.44 -29.61
C SER A 379 -22.52 2.38 -30.71
N LYS A 380 -22.40 2.79 -31.98
CA LYS A 380 -22.40 1.89 -33.14
C LYS A 380 -21.33 0.78 -33.01
N VAL A 381 -20.21 1.07 -32.34
CA VAL A 381 -19.15 0.08 -32.06
C VAL A 381 -19.67 -1.11 -31.23
N PHE A 382 -20.65 -0.87 -30.35
CA PHE A 382 -21.22 -1.90 -29.49
C PHE A 382 -22.55 -2.45 -29.99
N SER A 383 -23.22 -1.81 -30.96
CA SER A 383 -24.56 -2.22 -31.42
C SER A 383 -24.58 -3.62 -32.00
N ASN A 384 -23.46 -4.08 -32.56
CA ASN A 384 -23.32 -5.42 -33.15
C ASN A 384 -22.76 -6.45 -32.14
N HIS A 385 -22.67 -6.10 -30.86
CA HIS A 385 -22.17 -7.03 -29.84
C HIS A 385 -23.15 -8.19 -29.66
N GLN A 386 -22.69 -9.42 -29.90
CA GLN A 386 -23.52 -10.61 -29.72
C GLN A 386 -23.78 -10.87 -28.23
N LEU A 387 -25.00 -10.58 -27.78
CA LEU A 387 -25.45 -10.83 -26.43
C LEU A 387 -25.59 -12.33 -26.16
N THR A 388 -25.15 -12.76 -24.98
CA THR A 388 -25.22 -14.13 -24.51
C THR A 388 -26.16 -14.26 -23.31
N LEU A 389 -26.55 -15.49 -22.96
CA LEU A 389 -27.36 -15.77 -21.77
C LEU A 389 -26.75 -15.20 -20.48
N ALA A 390 -25.42 -15.15 -20.39
CA ALA A 390 -24.73 -14.56 -19.24
C ALA A 390 -24.97 -13.04 -19.13
N ASP A 391 -25.04 -12.34 -20.25
CA ASP A 391 -25.27 -10.89 -20.29
C ASP A 391 -26.71 -10.57 -19.84
N TYR A 392 -27.69 -11.36 -20.30
CA TYR A 392 -29.07 -11.30 -19.84
C TYR A 392 -29.21 -11.65 -18.35
N PHE A 393 -28.50 -12.68 -17.88
CA PHE A 393 -28.50 -13.05 -16.46
C PHE A 393 -27.96 -11.91 -15.57
N ILE A 394 -26.84 -11.29 -15.93
CA ILE A 394 -26.28 -10.12 -15.21
C ILE A 394 -27.32 -8.98 -15.15
N SER A 395 -27.94 -8.66 -16.29
CA SER A 395 -28.95 -7.59 -16.38
C SER A 395 -30.19 -7.90 -15.54
N TRP A 396 -30.68 -9.15 -15.57
CA TRP A 396 -31.82 -9.61 -14.77
C TRP A 396 -31.50 -9.58 -13.27
N TYR A 397 -30.38 -10.20 -12.86
CA TYR A 397 -29.97 -10.32 -11.46
C TYR A 397 -29.84 -8.94 -10.79
N THR A 398 -29.12 -8.01 -11.43
CA THR A 398 -28.89 -6.68 -10.86
C THR A 398 -30.20 -5.87 -10.71
N GLN A 399 -31.15 -6.01 -11.64
CA GLN A 399 -32.47 -5.39 -11.53
C GLN A 399 -33.33 -6.03 -10.42
N VAL A 400 -33.27 -7.36 -10.27
CA VAL A 400 -33.96 -8.06 -9.19
C VAL A 400 -33.43 -7.61 -7.82
N CYS A 401 -32.11 -7.52 -7.65
CA CYS A 401 -31.48 -7.02 -6.42
C CYS A 401 -31.94 -5.60 -6.05
N SER A 402 -31.95 -4.67 -7.02
CA SER A 402 -32.44 -3.30 -6.81
C SER A 402 -33.95 -3.25 -6.49
N LYS A 403 -34.78 -4.05 -7.19
CA LYS A 403 -36.24 -4.08 -6.96
C LYS A 403 -36.61 -4.69 -5.62
N LEU A 404 -35.93 -5.76 -5.20
CA LEU A 404 -36.15 -6.39 -3.89
C LEU A 404 -35.75 -5.45 -2.75
N SER A 405 -34.60 -4.79 -2.86
CA SER A 405 -34.10 -3.85 -1.84
C SER A 405 -34.86 -2.52 -1.74
N SER A 406 -35.71 -2.20 -2.73
CA SER A 406 -36.52 -0.98 -2.74
C SER A 406 -37.97 -1.18 -2.27
N ARG A 407 -38.39 -2.42 -1.95
CA ARG A 407 -39.69 -2.71 -1.33
C ARG A 407 -39.61 -2.49 0.19
N ASN A 408 -40.69 -1.95 0.77
CA ASN A 408 -40.83 -1.76 2.22
C ASN A 408 -41.09 -3.05 2.98
N LEU A 409 -41.30 -4.18 2.28
CA LEU A 409 -41.38 -5.49 2.92
C LEU A 409 -40.10 -5.70 3.71
N SER A 410 -40.28 -5.95 5.00
CA SER A 410 -39.29 -6.36 5.98
C SER A 410 -38.20 -7.23 5.36
N ILE A 411 -37.14 -6.58 4.88
CA ILE A 411 -35.79 -7.16 4.88
C ILE A 411 -35.49 -7.72 6.29
N GLU A 412 -36.18 -7.20 7.33
CA GLU A 412 -36.29 -7.73 8.70
C GLU A 412 -36.67 -9.23 8.80
N TYR A 413 -37.51 -9.82 7.93
CA TYR A 413 -37.86 -11.26 7.98
C TYR A 413 -37.05 -12.15 7.03
N ILE A 414 -36.46 -11.55 5.99
CA ILE A 414 -35.72 -12.24 4.91
C ILE A 414 -34.26 -12.57 5.33
N ASN A 415 -33.90 -12.29 6.59
CA ASN A 415 -32.54 -11.93 6.98
C ASN A 415 -31.58 -13.06 7.41
N TYR A 416 -31.89 -14.34 7.20
CA TYR A 416 -30.90 -15.42 7.42
C TYR A 416 -30.73 -16.35 6.21
N SER A 417 -31.82 -16.90 5.68
CA SER A 417 -31.75 -17.92 4.61
C SER A 417 -31.57 -17.32 3.20
N LEU A 418 -32.28 -16.22 2.90
CA LEU A 418 -32.20 -15.52 1.62
C LEU A 418 -30.88 -14.74 1.47
N ASN A 419 -30.24 -14.32 2.56
CA ASN A 419 -28.91 -13.72 2.53
C ASN A 419 -27.85 -14.67 2.00
N LYS A 420 -27.88 -15.97 2.36
CA LYS A 420 -26.93 -16.95 1.80
C LYS A 420 -27.14 -17.13 0.30
N ILE A 421 -28.39 -17.19 -0.15
CA ILE A 421 -28.73 -17.34 -1.58
C ILE A 421 -28.35 -16.08 -2.36
N LEU A 422 -28.72 -14.89 -1.87
CA LEU A 422 -28.38 -13.63 -2.53
C LEU A 422 -26.87 -13.35 -2.52
N LEU A 423 -26.15 -13.72 -1.44
CA LEU A 423 -24.68 -13.65 -1.38
C LEU A 423 -24.01 -14.72 -2.25
N PHE A 424 -24.62 -15.90 -2.38
CA PHE A 424 -24.13 -16.93 -3.29
C PHE A 424 -24.31 -16.50 -4.76
N LEU A 425 -25.51 -16.03 -5.10
CA LEU A 425 -25.83 -15.48 -6.41
C LEU A 425 -25.01 -14.22 -6.71
N SER A 426 -24.69 -13.38 -5.70
CA SER A 426 -23.81 -12.22 -5.89
C SER A 426 -22.37 -12.64 -6.19
N LYS A 427 -21.86 -13.66 -5.50
CA LYS A 427 -20.53 -14.21 -5.76
C LYS A 427 -20.47 -14.87 -7.14
N LEU A 428 -21.53 -15.59 -7.54
CA LEU A 428 -21.64 -16.23 -8.84
C LEU A 428 -21.74 -15.19 -9.97
N SER A 429 -22.66 -14.23 -9.87
CA SER A 429 -22.83 -13.16 -10.85
C SER A 429 -21.57 -12.32 -10.97
N ARG A 430 -20.89 -12.01 -9.86
CA ARG A 430 -19.59 -11.32 -9.85
C ARG A 430 -18.51 -12.10 -10.59
N ARG A 431 -18.40 -13.42 -10.40
CA ARG A 431 -17.41 -14.24 -11.13
C ARG A 431 -17.69 -14.23 -12.63
N ILE A 432 -18.96 -14.42 -13.02
CA ILE A 432 -19.40 -14.37 -14.42
C ILE A 432 -19.08 -13.00 -15.02
N LEU A 433 -19.42 -11.94 -14.30
CA LEU A 433 -19.25 -10.54 -14.70
C LEU A 433 -17.78 -10.16 -14.86
N ILE A 434 -16.89 -10.54 -13.94
CA ILE A 434 -15.44 -10.31 -14.06
C ILE A 434 -14.89 -11.06 -15.28
N HIS A 435 -15.27 -12.33 -15.46
CA HIS A 435 -14.80 -13.13 -16.59
C HIS A 435 -15.27 -12.54 -17.94
N ARG A 436 -16.56 -12.17 -18.02
CA ARG A 436 -17.16 -11.52 -19.19
C ARG A 436 -16.52 -10.18 -19.49
N THR A 437 -16.35 -9.33 -18.48
CA THR A 437 -15.69 -8.03 -18.61
C THR A 437 -14.31 -8.19 -19.24
N LYS A 438 -13.47 -9.08 -18.69
CA LYS A 438 -12.14 -9.33 -19.25
C LYS A 438 -12.25 -9.79 -20.70
N LYS A 439 -12.99 -10.86 -20.98
CA LYS A 439 -13.10 -11.41 -22.34
C LYS A 439 -13.58 -10.37 -23.37
N THR A 440 -14.64 -9.64 -23.04
CA THR A 440 -15.27 -8.69 -23.95
C THR A 440 -14.44 -7.42 -24.13
N ILE A 441 -13.99 -6.79 -23.05
CA ILE A 441 -13.22 -5.53 -23.15
C ILE A 441 -11.88 -5.79 -23.83
N TYR A 442 -11.14 -6.85 -23.45
CA TYR A 442 -9.89 -7.19 -24.15
C TYR A 442 -10.13 -7.51 -25.63
N SER A 443 -11.26 -8.12 -25.99
CA SER A 443 -11.58 -8.35 -27.41
C SER A 443 -11.80 -7.05 -28.19
N TYR A 444 -12.36 -6.01 -27.59
CA TYR A 444 -12.49 -4.71 -28.25
C TYR A 444 -11.16 -3.95 -28.29
N MET A 445 -10.33 -4.08 -27.25
CA MET A 445 -9.00 -3.46 -27.20
C MET A 445 -8.00 -4.10 -28.19
N ASN A 446 -8.10 -5.41 -28.43
CA ASN A 446 -7.17 -6.13 -29.32
C ASN A 446 -7.60 -6.12 -30.80
N LYS A 447 -8.77 -5.55 -31.14
CA LYS A 447 -9.31 -5.57 -32.51
C LYS A 447 -8.71 -4.52 -33.44
N GLY A 448 -7.70 -3.75 -33.01
CA GLY A 448 -6.90 -2.87 -33.85
C GLY A 448 -7.73 -1.85 -34.62
N HIS A 449 -8.00 -0.70 -34.02
CA HIS A 449 -8.16 0.51 -34.84
C HIS A 449 -6.78 1.18 -34.86
N ASP A 450 -6.34 1.64 -36.04
CA ASP A 450 -4.99 2.17 -36.23
C ASP A 450 -4.67 3.28 -35.22
N VAL A 451 -3.60 3.06 -34.46
CA VAL A 451 -3.13 3.96 -33.41
C VAL A 451 -2.67 5.27 -34.04
N ILE A 452 -3.54 6.28 -34.05
CA ILE A 452 -3.17 7.66 -34.35
C ILE A 452 -2.30 8.17 -33.19
N LYS A 453 -1.02 8.39 -33.46
CA LYS A 453 -0.10 9.09 -32.55
C LYS A 453 -0.73 10.45 -32.15
N PRO A 454 -0.70 10.84 -30.86
CA PRO A 454 -1.22 12.13 -30.43
C PRO A 454 -0.50 13.27 -31.19
N PRO A 455 -1.21 14.36 -31.53
CA PRO A 455 -0.63 15.47 -32.30
C PRO A 455 0.54 16.09 -31.52
N HIS A 456 1.72 16.07 -32.14
CA HIS A 456 2.91 16.79 -31.70
C HIS A 456 2.61 18.29 -31.68
N SER A 457 2.41 18.87 -30.49
CA SER A 457 2.62 20.30 -30.22
C SER A 457 2.35 20.62 -28.74
N ILE A 458 3.27 20.21 -27.88
CA ILE A 458 3.80 20.97 -26.75
C ILE A 458 5.18 20.34 -26.52
N SER A 459 6.22 21.16 -26.58
CA SER A 459 7.63 20.75 -26.63
C SER A 459 8.01 19.64 -25.65
N GLU A 460 8.41 18.48 -26.19
CA GLU A 460 9.02 17.33 -25.49
C GLU A 460 10.38 17.64 -24.83
N LYS A 461 10.85 18.90 -24.84
CA LYS A 461 12.20 19.28 -24.41
C LYS A 461 12.32 19.87 -22.99
N LEU A 462 11.29 19.79 -22.15
CA LEU A 462 11.36 20.34 -20.78
C LEU A 462 10.87 19.41 -19.67
N LEU A 463 10.64 18.12 -19.94
CA LEU A 463 10.09 17.19 -18.94
C LEU A 463 10.68 15.78 -18.95
N PHE A 464 12.00 15.62 -19.17
CA PHE A 464 12.67 14.32 -18.93
C PHE A 464 14.14 14.51 -18.54
N PRO A 465 14.59 14.07 -17.34
CA PRO A 465 15.80 13.28 -17.29
C PRO A 465 15.43 11.88 -17.84
N ASP A 466 15.88 11.61 -19.05
CA ASP A 466 15.94 10.32 -19.76
C ASP A 466 14.70 9.40 -19.77
N GLU A 467 13.99 9.41 -20.89
CA GLU A 467 13.07 8.35 -21.35
C GLU A 467 13.81 7.08 -21.82
N LYS A 468 14.58 6.48 -20.91
CA LYS A 468 14.82 5.04 -20.92
C LYS A 468 14.55 4.57 -19.50
N GLU A 469 13.36 4.01 -19.26
CA GLU A 469 13.09 2.93 -18.30
C GLU A 469 11.58 2.80 -17.99
N PHE A 470 10.86 2.06 -18.83
CA PHE A 470 9.93 1.07 -18.25
C PHE A 470 10.82 0.03 -17.56
N LYS A 471 11.31 0.33 -16.35
CA LYS A 471 12.07 -0.64 -15.57
C LYS A 471 11.07 -1.70 -15.11
N GLU A 472 11.07 -2.86 -15.78
CA GLU A 472 10.56 -4.09 -15.22
C GLU A 472 11.05 -4.18 -13.77
N TYR A 473 10.14 -4.39 -12.84
CA TYR A 473 10.51 -4.50 -11.43
C TYR A 473 11.37 -5.75 -11.26
N ILE A 474 12.57 -5.58 -10.71
CA ILE A 474 13.46 -6.68 -10.37
C ILE A 474 12.96 -7.31 -9.07
N ASN A 475 12.61 -8.58 -9.10
CA ASN A 475 12.15 -9.34 -7.96
C ASN A 475 13.37 -9.98 -7.28
N ILE A 476 13.75 -9.45 -6.12
CA ILE A 476 14.82 -10.00 -5.31
C ILE A 476 14.19 -10.89 -4.24
N LEU A 477 14.52 -12.19 -4.30
CA LEU A 477 14.14 -13.16 -3.28
C LEU A 477 15.25 -13.23 -2.22
N ILE A 478 14.91 -12.89 -0.99
CA ILE A 478 15.79 -13.02 0.15
C ILE A 478 15.48 -14.34 0.86
N VAL A 479 16.52 -15.16 1.01
CA VAL A 479 16.44 -16.46 1.68
C VAL A 479 17.33 -16.47 2.90
N ASN A 480 17.08 -17.42 3.81
CA ASN A 480 17.89 -17.63 5.01
C ASN A 480 17.94 -16.39 5.91
N GLN A 481 16.83 -15.64 6.00
CA GLN A 481 16.71 -14.54 6.96
C GLN A 481 16.55 -15.12 8.38
N HIS A 482 17.34 -14.59 9.31
CA HIS A 482 17.34 -15.03 10.70
C HIS A 482 16.31 -14.27 11.55
N GLY A 483 15.94 -14.90 12.67
CA GLY A 483 14.72 -14.63 13.45
C GLY A 483 14.78 -13.41 14.37
N PRO A 484 14.03 -13.40 15.48
CA PRO A 484 13.70 -12.19 16.22
C PRO A 484 14.82 -11.72 17.16
N ASN A 485 15.93 -11.30 16.56
CA ASN A 485 17.11 -10.70 17.17
C ASN A 485 17.32 -9.31 16.56
N LEU A 486 17.43 -8.26 17.39
CA LEU A 486 17.57 -6.88 16.91
C LEU A 486 18.84 -6.65 16.08
N GLY A 487 19.89 -7.44 16.32
CA GLY A 487 21.09 -7.45 15.51
C GLY A 487 20.86 -7.95 14.09
N ASP A 488 20.24 -9.12 13.94
CA ASP A 488 19.91 -9.68 12.62
C ASP A 488 18.86 -8.82 11.88
N GLU A 489 17.95 -8.20 12.64
CA GLU A 489 16.99 -7.21 12.12
C GLU A 489 17.71 -5.98 11.55
N SER A 490 18.71 -5.45 12.26
CA SER A 490 19.50 -4.30 11.80
C SER A 490 20.31 -4.61 10.55
N ALA A 491 20.97 -5.77 10.51
CA ALA A 491 21.69 -6.24 9.34
C ALA A 491 20.75 -6.36 8.12
N PHE A 492 19.56 -6.91 8.32
CA PHE A 492 18.56 -7.03 7.27
C PHE A 492 18.05 -5.66 6.78
N ARG A 493 17.74 -4.73 7.68
CA ARG A 493 17.35 -3.34 7.33
C ARG A 493 18.43 -2.64 6.52
N GLY A 494 19.69 -2.78 6.95
CA GLY A 494 20.83 -2.21 6.27
C GLY A 494 21.03 -2.77 4.86
N MET A 495 20.89 -4.10 4.70
CA MET A 495 20.93 -4.75 3.39
C MET A 495 19.81 -4.25 2.48
N LEU A 496 18.56 -4.17 2.97
CA LEU A 496 17.44 -3.65 2.21
C LEU A 496 17.68 -2.20 1.77
N TYR A 497 18.19 -1.36 2.67
CA TYR A 497 18.51 0.03 2.38
C TYR A 497 19.54 0.14 1.25
N GLY A 498 20.66 -0.59 1.36
CA GLY A 498 21.70 -0.52 0.34
C GLY A 498 21.29 -1.14 -0.99
N LEU A 499 20.60 -2.28 -0.99
CA LEU A 499 20.06 -2.87 -2.22
C LEU A 499 19.07 -1.94 -2.90
N LYS A 500 18.22 -1.24 -2.14
CA LYS A 500 17.27 -0.27 -2.70
C LYS A 500 17.97 0.96 -3.27
N LYS A 501 19.10 1.36 -2.68
CA LYS A 501 19.94 2.46 -3.20
C LYS A 501 20.65 2.09 -4.50
N MET A 502 21.11 0.84 -4.63
CA MET A 502 21.80 0.35 -5.85
C MET A 502 20.82 -0.12 -6.93
N ILE A 503 19.66 -0.65 -6.55
CA ILE A 503 18.64 -1.22 -7.44
C ILE A 503 17.28 -0.57 -7.11
N PRO A 504 17.02 0.68 -7.56
CA PRO A 504 15.85 1.45 -7.13
C PRO A 504 14.49 0.80 -7.46
N ASN A 505 14.42 0.03 -8.54
CA ASN A 505 13.23 -0.71 -8.97
C ASN A 505 13.08 -2.10 -8.33
N ALA A 506 13.95 -2.48 -7.38
CA ALA A 506 13.85 -3.77 -6.69
C ALA A 506 12.58 -3.89 -5.84
N ARG A 507 11.95 -5.07 -5.92
CA ARG A 507 10.91 -5.57 -5.02
C ARG A 507 11.47 -6.75 -4.23
N PHE A 508 11.31 -6.71 -2.91
CA PHE A 508 11.84 -7.74 -2.02
C PHE A 508 10.75 -8.71 -1.59
N THR A 509 11.03 -10.00 -1.71
CA THR A 509 10.28 -11.07 -1.04
C THR A 509 11.24 -11.79 -0.11
N SER A 510 10.91 -11.96 1.17
CA SER A 510 11.80 -12.59 2.16
C SER A 510 11.17 -13.84 2.75
N LEU A 511 11.95 -14.91 2.84
CA LEU A 511 11.58 -16.14 3.54
C LEU A 511 12.02 -16.05 4.99
N THR A 512 11.08 -16.15 5.93
CA THR A 512 11.37 -16.05 7.37
C THR A 512 10.58 -17.06 8.21
N ALA A 513 11.09 -17.40 9.39
CA ALA A 513 10.46 -18.28 10.37
C ALA A 513 9.18 -17.67 10.99
N LEU A 514 9.12 -16.33 11.12
CA LEU A 514 8.03 -15.62 11.80
C LEU A 514 7.50 -14.44 10.97
N PRO A 515 6.82 -14.69 9.83
CA PRO A 515 6.40 -13.61 8.93
C PRO A 515 5.52 -12.54 9.56
N SER A 516 4.68 -12.91 10.54
CA SER A 516 3.81 -11.97 11.24
C SER A 516 4.62 -11.00 12.10
N VAL A 517 5.61 -11.49 12.83
CA VAL A 517 6.47 -10.67 13.70
C VAL A 517 7.34 -9.75 12.85
N ASP A 518 8.03 -10.31 11.85
CA ASP A 518 8.91 -9.51 10.98
C ASP A 518 8.15 -8.46 10.18
N TYR A 519 6.89 -8.73 9.81
CA TYR A 519 6.03 -7.74 9.15
C TYR A 519 5.74 -6.51 10.02
N TYR A 520 5.62 -6.67 11.34
CA TYR A 520 5.41 -5.55 12.26
C TYR A 520 6.68 -4.72 12.44
N HIS A 521 7.84 -5.37 12.51
CA HIS A 521 9.10 -4.67 12.73
C HIS A 521 9.64 -4.06 11.42
N ILE A 522 9.67 -4.80 10.32
CA ILE A 522 10.39 -4.41 9.10
C ILE A 522 9.42 -4.08 7.94
N LYS A 523 9.42 -2.82 7.50
CA LYS A 523 8.60 -2.36 6.36
C LYS A 523 9.32 -2.57 5.03
N GLY A 524 8.58 -2.97 3.99
CA GLY A 524 9.06 -2.98 2.60
C GLY A 524 8.96 -4.35 1.91
N PRO A 525 9.57 -5.42 2.44
CA PRO A 525 9.50 -6.76 1.84
C PRO A 525 8.12 -7.42 2.00
N LYS A 526 7.80 -8.34 1.08
CA LYS A 526 6.76 -9.34 1.30
C LYS A 526 7.36 -10.53 2.06
N PHE A 527 6.87 -10.81 3.26
CA PHE A 527 7.30 -11.98 4.04
C PHE A 527 6.49 -13.23 3.68
N ILE A 528 7.18 -14.36 3.59
CA ILE A 528 6.62 -15.69 3.33
C ILE A 528 7.24 -16.66 4.33
N ASP A 529 6.46 -17.63 4.81
CA ASP A 529 6.95 -18.68 5.70
C ASP A 529 8.13 -19.44 5.07
N MET A 530 9.23 -19.50 5.81
CA MET A 530 10.36 -20.37 5.52
C MET A 530 9.95 -21.84 5.74
N ILE A 531 10.48 -22.73 4.90
CA ILE A 531 10.20 -24.17 5.03
C ILE A 531 11.45 -24.90 5.51
N TYR A 532 11.37 -25.47 6.72
CA TYR A 532 12.43 -26.29 7.29
C TYR A 532 12.35 -27.76 6.82
N LEU A 533 13.49 -28.28 6.35
CA LEU A 533 13.68 -29.68 5.97
C LEU A 533 14.09 -30.55 7.15
N VAL A 534 13.21 -30.61 8.16
CA VAL A 534 13.41 -31.40 9.39
C VAL A 534 12.42 -32.57 9.49
N GLY A 535 12.77 -33.57 10.30
CA GLY A 535 11.93 -34.73 10.63
C GLY A 535 11.87 -35.84 9.57
N ARG A 536 11.10 -36.90 9.86
CA ARG A 536 11.01 -38.13 9.04
C ARG A 536 10.52 -37.89 7.59
N ARG A 537 9.73 -36.83 7.34
CA ARG A 537 9.20 -36.48 6.01
C ARG A 537 10.08 -35.49 5.21
N ARG A 538 11.30 -35.19 5.66
CA ARG A 538 12.19 -34.21 5.01
C ARG A 538 12.44 -34.51 3.53
N PHE A 539 12.64 -35.77 3.17
CA PHE A 539 12.87 -36.18 1.78
C PHE A 539 11.65 -35.94 0.88
N LEU A 540 10.45 -36.29 1.35
CA LEU A 540 9.21 -36.00 0.62
C LEU A 540 8.97 -34.50 0.43
N LYS A 541 9.26 -33.69 1.46
CA LYS A 541 9.18 -32.21 1.36
C LYS A 541 10.17 -31.68 0.33
N PHE A 542 11.41 -32.17 0.34
CA PHE A 542 12.44 -31.84 -0.63
C PHE A 542 11.93 -32.11 -2.06
N VAL A 543 11.49 -33.34 -2.35
CA VAL A 543 11.00 -33.71 -3.68
C VAL A 543 9.80 -32.86 -4.10
N TYR A 544 8.82 -32.67 -3.20
CA TYR A 544 7.62 -31.87 -3.48
C TYR A 544 7.94 -30.41 -3.84
N LEU A 545 8.82 -29.76 -3.08
CA LEU A 545 9.17 -28.35 -3.32
C LEU A 545 10.00 -28.21 -4.59
N THR A 546 10.96 -29.11 -4.82
CA THR A 546 11.78 -29.14 -6.04
C THR A 546 10.91 -29.29 -7.29
N LEU A 547 10.03 -30.29 -7.33
CA LEU A 547 9.10 -30.48 -8.45
C LEU A 547 8.17 -29.28 -8.62
N GLY A 548 7.71 -28.71 -7.51
CA GLY A 548 6.87 -27.51 -7.52
C GLY A 548 7.56 -26.31 -8.18
N VAL A 549 8.81 -26.02 -7.80
CA VAL A 549 9.60 -24.94 -8.39
C VAL A 549 9.81 -25.15 -9.88
N LEU A 550 10.20 -26.36 -10.31
CA LEU A 550 10.35 -26.71 -11.73
C LEU A 550 9.04 -26.52 -12.52
N VAL A 551 7.91 -27.01 -11.99
CA VAL A 551 6.58 -26.87 -12.62
C VAL A 551 6.17 -25.42 -12.77
N TYR A 552 6.48 -24.57 -11.78
CA TYR A 552 6.17 -23.14 -11.86
C TYR A 552 7.09 -22.39 -12.80
N HIS A 553 8.40 -22.67 -12.74
CA HIS A 553 9.43 -22.07 -13.57
C HIS A 553 9.20 -22.38 -15.07
N TRP A 554 8.95 -23.65 -15.42
CA TRP A 554 8.60 -24.06 -16.80
C TRP A 554 7.13 -23.83 -17.19
N LYS A 555 6.38 -23.08 -16.37
CA LYS A 555 5.00 -22.63 -16.65
C LYS A 555 4.00 -23.75 -16.99
N LEU A 556 4.19 -24.98 -16.48
CA LEU A 556 3.34 -26.16 -16.74
C LEU A 556 1.95 -26.06 -16.09
N LYS A 557 0.99 -25.40 -16.77
CA LYS A 557 -0.29 -24.95 -16.20
C LYS A 557 -1.14 -26.06 -15.54
N PHE A 558 -1.17 -27.27 -16.12
CA PHE A 558 -2.00 -28.37 -15.62
C PHE A 558 -1.51 -28.91 -14.25
N LEU A 559 -0.20 -28.98 -14.05
CA LEU A 559 0.42 -29.54 -12.84
C LEU A 559 0.44 -28.56 -11.66
N LYS A 560 0.25 -27.25 -11.88
CA LYS A 560 0.26 -26.22 -10.82
C LYS A 560 -0.75 -26.49 -9.69
N LYS A 561 -1.85 -27.21 -9.97
CA LYS A 561 -2.85 -27.57 -8.96
C LYS A 561 -2.30 -28.50 -7.87
N LEU A 562 -1.32 -29.35 -8.19
CA LEU A 562 -0.70 -30.29 -7.25
C LEU A 562 0.13 -29.59 -6.17
N PHE A 563 0.62 -28.38 -6.46
CA PHE A 563 1.55 -27.64 -5.62
C PHE A 563 0.91 -26.45 -4.86
N GLN A 564 -0.43 -26.42 -4.75
CA GLN A 564 -1.15 -25.27 -4.19
C GLN A 564 -0.86 -25.01 -2.70
N LYS A 565 -0.59 -26.06 -1.91
CA LYS A 565 -0.38 -25.94 -0.45
C LYS A 565 0.82 -25.05 -0.07
N LYS A 566 1.83 -24.96 -0.94
CA LYS A 566 3.04 -24.13 -0.73
C LYS A 566 3.30 -23.20 -1.92
N ALA A 567 2.23 -22.75 -2.58
CA ALA A 567 2.32 -21.96 -3.80
C ALA A 567 3.07 -20.64 -3.61
N ASP A 568 2.99 -19.99 -2.45
CA ASP A 568 3.69 -18.71 -2.24
C ASP A 568 5.21 -18.87 -2.18
N PHE A 569 5.72 -19.88 -1.44
CA PHE A 569 7.14 -20.24 -1.43
C PHE A 569 7.62 -20.59 -2.85
N ILE A 570 6.90 -21.48 -3.53
CA ILE A 570 7.29 -21.95 -4.87
C ILE A 570 7.31 -20.81 -5.90
N LYS A 571 6.29 -19.94 -5.88
CA LYS A 571 6.23 -18.76 -6.76
C LYS A 571 7.34 -17.78 -6.48
N ALA A 572 7.77 -17.62 -5.22
CA ALA A 572 8.84 -16.70 -4.88
C ALA A 572 10.14 -17.06 -5.63
N PHE A 573 10.50 -18.34 -5.69
CA PHE A 573 11.64 -18.82 -6.50
C PHE A 573 11.37 -18.64 -7.99
N ALA A 574 10.22 -19.08 -8.49
CA ALA A 574 9.94 -19.05 -9.94
C ALA A 574 9.78 -17.63 -10.52
N GLN A 575 9.64 -16.61 -9.68
CA GLN A 575 9.46 -15.20 -10.08
C GLN A 575 10.67 -14.34 -9.71
N ALA A 576 11.68 -14.89 -9.05
CA ALA A 576 12.86 -14.16 -8.66
C ALA A 576 13.76 -13.89 -9.87
N ASP A 577 14.35 -12.70 -9.92
CA ASP A 577 15.37 -12.30 -10.88
C ASP A 577 16.77 -12.37 -10.24
N LEU A 578 16.84 -12.23 -8.91
CA LEU A 578 18.04 -12.39 -8.09
C LEU A 578 17.67 -13.04 -6.76
N VAL A 579 18.54 -13.93 -6.28
CA VAL A 579 18.41 -14.52 -4.94
C VAL A 579 19.55 -14.06 -4.04
N ILE A 580 19.20 -13.56 -2.87
CA ILE A 580 20.17 -13.12 -1.85
C ILE A 580 19.98 -13.98 -0.61
N SER A 581 21.03 -14.70 -0.19
CA SER A 581 21.08 -15.30 1.14
C SER A 581 21.46 -14.21 2.14
N ALA A 582 20.57 -13.95 3.09
CA ALA A 582 20.68 -12.83 4.02
C ALA A 582 21.94 -12.88 4.90
N PRO A 583 22.39 -11.73 5.41
CA PRO A 583 23.46 -11.65 6.40
C PRO A 583 23.04 -12.31 7.72
N ALA A 584 23.93 -13.10 8.31
CA ALA A 584 23.77 -13.65 9.65
C ALA A 584 25.08 -14.23 10.20
N GLY A 585 25.03 -14.80 11.40
CA GLY A 585 26.13 -15.60 11.97
C GLY A 585 26.46 -16.86 11.14
N PRO A 586 27.41 -17.71 11.59
CA PRO A 586 27.92 -18.89 10.87
C PRO A 586 26.91 -20.03 10.60
N TYR A 587 25.82 -19.74 9.88
CA TYR A 587 24.80 -20.72 9.49
C TYR A 587 25.26 -21.71 8.40
N PHE A 588 26.42 -21.45 7.81
CA PHE A 588 27.25 -22.43 7.11
C PHE A 588 28.52 -22.65 7.92
N GLY A 589 28.61 -23.81 8.56
CA GLY A 589 29.68 -24.12 9.49
C GLY A 589 29.23 -25.13 10.54
N ASP A 590 30.13 -25.44 11.47
CA ASP A 590 29.89 -26.46 12.48
C ASP A 590 29.30 -25.92 13.79
N LEU A 591 29.21 -24.59 13.94
CA LEU A 591 28.60 -23.92 15.10
C LEU A 591 27.07 -24.02 15.09
N TYR A 592 26.42 -23.75 13.95
CA TYR A 592 24.95 -23.77 13.82
C TYR A 592 24.49 -24.90 12.88
N THR A 593 24.46 -26.12 13.42
CA THR A 593 24.12 -27.30 12.61
C THR A 593 22.61 -27.45 12.35
N TYR A 594 21.78 -26.91 13.25
CA TYR A 594 20.33 -26.97 13.14
C TYR A 594 19.81 -25.97 12.11
N GLY A 595 19.40 -26.47 10.94
CA GLY A 595 18.84 -25.64 9.86
C GLY A 595 19.76 -25.43 8.66
N GLU A 596 21.06 -25.76 8.77
CA GLU A 596 22.05 -25.65 7.68
C GLU A 596 21.57 -26.32 6.38
N LEU A 597 21.00 -27.53 6.47
CA LEU A 597 20.44 -28.23 5.31
C LEU A 597 19.26 -27.49 4.66
N SER A 598 18.46 -26.77 5.45
CA SER A 598 17.35 -25.96 4.92
C SER A 598 17.89 -24.71 4.21
N ASN A 599 18.94 -24.10 4.77
CA ASN A 599 19.62 -22.96 4.15
C ASN A 599 20.30 -23.34 2.83
N ALA A 600 20.99 -24.48 2.83
CA ALA A 600 21.58 -25.11 1.66
C ALA A 600 20.53 -25.43 0.59
N PHE A 601 19.35 -25.91 0.99
CA PHE A 601 18.27 -26.26 0.08
C PHE A 601 17.73 -25.04 -0.68
N ASN A 602 17.58 -23.89 -0.02
CA ASN A 602 17.15 -22.67 -0.70
C ASN A 602 18.14 -22.27 -1.80
N ILE A 603 19.45 -22.30 -1.52
CA ILE A 603 20.49 -22.02 -2.54
C ILE A 603 20.46 -23.06 -3.66
N PHE A 604 20.32 -24.34 -3.31
CA PHE A 604 20.21 -25.43 -4.28
C PHE A 604 19.02 -25.23 -5.24
N LEU A 605 17.83 -24.90 -4.72
CA LEU A 605 16.66 -24.64 -5.53
C LEU A 605 16.90 -23.49 -6.51
N SER A 606 17.53 -22.41 -6.07
CA SER A 606 17.86 -21.26 -6.93
C SER A 606 18.79 -21.66 -8.07
N LYS A 607 19.85 -22.44 -7.78
CA LYS A 607 20.79 -22.88 -8.82
C LYS A 607 20.18 -23.93 -9.76
N LEU A 608 19.24 -24.75 -9.30
CA LEU A 608 18.53 -25.71 -10.13
C LEU A 608 17.76 -25.05 -11.29
N ILE A 609 17.20 -23.85 -11.05
CA ILE A 609 16.51 -23.05 -12.08
C ILE A 609 17.36 -21.90 -12.64
N ASN A 610 18.69 -22.03 -12.51
CA ASN A 610 19.68 -21.10 -13.06
C ASN A 610 19.51 -19.63 -12.65
N LEU A 611 19.05 -19.36 -11.43
CA LEU A 611 19.01 -18.00 -10.89
C LEU A 611 20.40 -17.54 -10.44
N PRO A 612 20.71 -16.23 -10.58
CA PRO A 612 21.88 -15.65 -9.93
C PRO A 612 21.66 -15.64 -8.42
N VAL A 613 22.68 -16.09 -7.69
CA VAL A 613 22.66 -16.20 -6.23
C VAL A 613 23.85 -15.47 -5.64
N MET A 614 23.57 -14.59 -4.68
CA MET A 614 24.57 -13.97 -3.82
C MET A 614 24.41 -14.44 -2.37
N ILE A 615 25.52 -14.77 -1.73
CA ILE A 615 25.59 -14.86 -0.26
C ILE A 615 26.11 -13.53 0.27
N TYR A 616 25.33 -12.90 1.15
CA TYR A 616 25.47 -11.50 1.54
C TYR A 616 26.05 -11.36 2.95
N ALA A 617 27.36 -11.13 3.05
CA ALA A 617 28.13 -10.87 4.27
C ALA A 617 27.72 -11.68 5.53
N PRO A 618 27.56 -13.02 5.47
CA PRO A 618 27.53 -13.79 6.69
C PRO A 618 28.94 -13.97 7.24
N SER A 619 29.01 -14.35 8.52
CA SER A 619 30.17 -15.09 9.01
C SER A 619 30.03 -16.56 8.59
N MET A 620 31.13 -17.29 8.44
CA MET A 620 31.13 -18.71 8.05
C MET A 620 32.18 -19.49 8.84
N GLY A 621 31.98 -20.80 8.90
CA GLY A 621 32.91 -21.71 9.55
C GLY A 621 32.74 -21.79 11.07
N PRO A 622 33.60 -22.58 11.75
CA PRO A 622 34.60 -23.49 11.17
C PRO A 622 33.95 -24.63 10.37
N PHE A 623 34.76 -25.31 9.57
CA PHE A 623 34.38 -26.41 8.69
C PHE A 623 35.23 -27.65 9.00
N ASP A 624 35.13 -28.16 10.22
CA ASP A 624 35.92 -29.30 10.71
C ASP A 624 35.29 -30.64 10.30
N ASN A 625 34.00 -30.67 9.98
CA ASN A 625 33.29 -31.89 9.58
C ASN A 625 33.49 -32.26 8.10
N GLU A 626 34.48 -33.10 7.81
CA GLU A 626 34.83 -33.54 6.44
C GLU A 626 33.66 -34.14 5.64
N LYS A 627 32.77 -34.90 6.29
CA LYS A 627 31.62 -35.52 5.62
C LYS A 627 30.66 -34.47 5.08
N ARG A 628 30.40 -33.39 5.84
CA ARG A 628 29.55 -32.27 5.40
C ARG A 628 30.26 -31.36 4.40
N ASN A 629 31.58 -31.21 4.55
CA ASN A 629 32.39 -30.35 3.69
C ASN A 629 32.30 -30.72 2.22
N ARG A 630 32.13 -32.01 1.88
CA ARG A 630 31.92 -32.44 0.48
C ARG A 630 30.75 -31.73 -0.21
N TRP A 631 29.56 -31.74 0.40
CA TRP A 631 28.38 -31.10 -0.20
C TRP A 631 28.41 -29.57 -0.03
N ARG A 632 28.98 -29.05 1.08
CA ARG A 632 29.19 -27.61 1.29
C ARG A 632 30.07 -27.03 0.18
N LYS A 633 31.22 -27.66 -0.07
CA LYS A 633 32.17 -27.29 -1.13
C LYS A 633 31.49 -27.30 -2.50
N TRP A 634 30.75 -28.36 -2.80
CA TRP A 634 29.99 -28.45 -4.05
C TRP A 634 28.98 -27.30 -4.18
N LEU A 635 28.13 -27.05 -3.18
CA LEU A 635 27.09 -26.03 -3.25
C LEU A 635 27.67 -24.61 -3.32
N LEU A 636 28.61 -24.27 -2.43
CA LEU A 636 29.24 -22.95 -2.37
C LEU A 636 30.05 -22.67 -3.64
N SER A 637 30.65 -23.69 -4.27
CA SER A 637 31.31 -23.53 -5.58
C SER A 637 30.35 -23.15 -6.71
N LYS A 638 29.03 -23.34 -6.56
CA LYS A 638 28.00 -22.97 -7.55
C LYS A 638 27.38 -21.60 -7.31
N VAL A 639 27.64 -20.97 -6.17
CA VAL A 639 27.19 -19.60 -5.90
C VAL A 639 27.98 -18.63 -6.77
N ASP A 640 27.29 -17.60 -7.25
CA ASP A 640 27.83 -16.64 -8.21
C ASP A 640 28.71 -15.58 -7.53
N VAL A 641 28.21 -15.02 -6.42
CA VAL A 641 28.96 -14.06 -5.59
C VAL A 641 28.86 -14.46 -4.12
N ILE A 642 30.01 -14.54 -3.45
CA ILE A 642 30.08 -14.71 -2.00
C ILE A 642 30.79 -13.51 -1.42
N THR A 643 30.13 -12.86 -0.47
CA THR A 643 30.74 -11.85 0.38
C THR A 643 30.82 -12.38 1.80
N LEU A 644 31.92 -12.09 2.49
CA LEU A 644 32.15 -12.53 3.86
C LEU A 644 32.31 -11.32 4.76
N ARG A 645 31.82 -11.43 6.00
CA ARG A 645 31.78 -10.31 6.95
C ARG A 645 33.13 -9.99 7.59
N ASP A 646 34.02 -10.96 7.62
CA ASP A 646 35.29 -10.90 8.37
C ASP A 646 36.36 -11.80 7.74
N TYR A 647 37.62 -11.54 8.08
CA TYR A 647 38.77 -12.27 7.54
C TYR A 647 38.87 -13.72 8.06
N TYR A 648 38.44 -14.01 9.28
CA TYR A 648 38.41 -15.38 9.82
C TYR A 648 37.51 -16.28 8.99
N SER A 649 36.31 -15.80 8.63
CA SER A 649 35.38 -16.49 7.75
C SER A 649 35.99 -16.75 6.37
N LYS A 650 36.83 -15.84 5.87
CA LYS A 650 37.60 -16.08 4.64
C LYS A 650 38.62 -17.19 4.82
N THR A 651 39.39 -17.20 5.90
CA THR A 651 40.32 -18.30 6.20
C THR A 651 39.61 -19.65 6.28
N TYR A 652 38.47 -19.74 6.96
CA TYR A 652 37.66 -20.97 6.98
C TYR A 652 37.17 -21.37 5.59
N PHE A 653 36.73 -20.40 4.78
CA PHE A 653 36.28 -20.64 3.41
C PHE A 653 37.43 -21.13 2.50
N GLU A 654 38.65 -20.62 2.69
CA GLU A 654 39.85 -21.05 1.97
C GLU A 654 40.27 -22.47 2.38
N ASN A 655 40.23 -22.79 3.67
CA ASN A 655 40.52 -24.12 4.21
C ASN A 655 39.51 -25.19 3.73
N LEU A 656 38.28 -24.80 3.38
CA LEU A 656 37.31 -25.68 2.72
C LEU A 656 37.75 -26.08 1.28
N GLY A 657 38.77 -25.41 0.73
CA GLY A 657 39.37 -25.70 -0.57
C GLY A 657 38.60 -25.12 -1.76
N ILE A 658 37.92 -23.98 -1.57
CA ILE A 658 37.27 -23.19 -2.64
C ILE A 658 38.22 -22.05 -3.04
N LYS A 659 38.29 -21.71 -4.34
CA LYS A 659 39.19 -20.66 -4.85
C LYS A 659 38.92 -19.29 -4.18
N THR A 660 39.98 -18.60 -3.79
CA THR A 660 39.94 -17.33 -3.02
C THR A 660 39.23 -16.20 -3.76
N ASN A 661 39.29 -16.17 -5.10
CA ASN A 661 38.64 -15.15 -5.93
C ASN A 661 37.10 -15.22 -5.92
N LYS A 662 36.50 -16.27 -5.34
CA LYS A 662 35.03 -16.38 -5.21
C LYS A 662 34.45 -15.66 -4.00
N ALA A 663 35.28 -15.33 -3.01
CA ALA A 663 34.83 -14.72 -1.77
C ALA A 663 35.49 -13.36 -1.54
N THR A 664 34.68 -12.30 -1.45
CA THR A 664 35.14 -10.96 -1.13
C THR A 664 34.90 -10.64 0.34
N VAL A 665 35.93 -10.25 1.07
CA VAL A 665 35.75 -9.71 2.43
C VAL A 665 35.14 -8.32 2.35
N THR A 666 34.09 -8.12 3.13
CA THR A 666 33.32 -6.89 3.26
C THR A 666 33.12 -6.64 4.75
N ILE A 667 31.95 -6.14 5.16
CA ILE A 667 31.55 -6.07 6.57
C ILE A 667 30.02 -6.11 6.68
N ASP A 668 29.51 -6.14 7.91
CA ASP A 668 28.09 -6.24 8.21
C ASP A 668 27.26 -5.12 7.57
N SER A 669 26.07 -5.46 7.09
CA SER A 669 25.17 -4.54 6.40
C SER A 669 24.46 -3.54 7.30
N CYS A 670 24.40 -3.73 8.62
CA CYS A 670 23.79 -2.76 9.54
C CYS A 670 24.37 -1.34 9.40
N LEU A 671 25.62 -1.24 8.94
CA LEU A 671 26.33 0.02 8.68
C LEU A 671 25.83 0.79 7.44
N GLN A 672 25.01 0.19 6.58
CA GLN A 672 24.59 0.85 5.32
C GLN A 672 23.50 1.90 5.55
N LYS A 673 22.61 1.69 6.53
CA LYS A 673 21.51 2.61 6.81
C LYS A 673 21.97 3.69 7.80
N PRO A 674 21.77 4.99 7.52
CA PRO A 674 22.07 6.05 8.48
C PRO A 674 21.25 5.93 9.77
N VAL A 675 21.84 6.36 10.88
CA VAL A 675 21.20 6.41 12.20
C VAL A 675 20.56 7.80 12.39
N ASP A 676 19.31 7.82 12.85
CA ASP A 676 18.63 9.05 13.26
C ASP A 676 18.78 9.23 14.77
N ILE A 677 19.69 10.11 15.19
CA ILE A 677 20.07 10.34 16.61
C ILE A 677 18.91 10.91 17.46
N THR A 678 17.92 11.55 16.83
CA THR A 678 16.81 12.20 17.56
C THR A 678 15.87 11.20 18.22
N LEU A 679 15.80 9.97 17.69
CA LEU A 679 14.98 8.90 18.26
C LEU A 679 15.43 8.51 19.66
N GLY A 680 16.74 8.43 19.89
CA GLY A 680 17.33 7.99 21.15
C GLY A 680 17.03 8.92 22.31
N GLU A 681 17.04 10.22 22.07
CA GLU A 681 16.73 11.23 23.09
C GLU A 681 15.32 11.05 23.64
N LYS A 682 14.35 10.92 22.74
CA LYS A 682 12.95 10.67 23.09
C LYS A 682 12.76 9.34 23.83
N ILE A 683 13.51 8.30 23.46
CA ILE A 683 13.42 6.99 24.12
C ILE A 683 13.89 7.08 25.57
N LEU A 684 15.01 7.77 25.82
CA LEU A 684 15.52 7.94 27.19
C LEU A 684 14.52 8.72 28.07
N GLU A 685 13.82 9.72 27.49
CA GLU A 685 12.73 10.44 28.16
C GLU A 685 11.52 9.53 28.45
N ASP A 686 11.07 8.76 27.45
CA ASP A 686 9.92 7.85 27.55
C ASP A 686 10.15 6.75 28.60
N GLU A 687 11.39 6.23 28.71
CA GLU A 687 11.80 5.25 29.72
C GLU A 687 12.17 5.89 31.08
N ARG A 688 12.13 7.23 31.19
CA ARG A 688 12.41 8.01 32.41
C ARG A 688 13.80 7.75 32.99
N ILE A 689 14.80 7.65 32.13
CA ILE A 689 16.19 7.45 32.55
C ILE A 689 16.77 8.78 33.04
N ASP A 690 17.23 8.81 34.29
CA ASP A 690 17.97 9.96 34.81
C ASP A 690 19.34 10.08 34.12
N ARG A 691 19.65 11.28 33.64
CA ARG A 691 20.89 11.61 32.92
C ARG A 691 21.82 12.50 33.75
N SER A 692 21.52 12.68 35.04
CA SER A 692 22.35 13.46 35.97
C SER A 692 23.70 12.81 36.27
N LYS A 693 23.77 11.47 36.15
CA LYS A 693 24.97 10.65 36.31
C LYS A 693 25.47 10.10 34.98
N MET A 694 26.70 9.58 35.00
CA MET A 694 27.25 8.81 33.89
C MET A 694 26.34 7.62 33.56
N LEU A 695 26.07 7.40 32.28
CA LEU A 695 25.27 6.25 31.83
C LEU A 695 26.15 5.20 31.16
N ILE A 696 26.13 4.00 31.72
CA ILE A 696 26.75 2.82 31.13
C ILE A 696 25.67 1.96 30.49
N GLY A 697 25.69 1.84 29.17
CA GLY A 697 24.81 0.90 28.46
C GLY A 697 25.40 -0.51 28.46
N MET A 698 24.57 -1.53 28.62
CA MET A 698 25.02 -2.93 28.60
C MET A 698 24.01 -3.86 27.93
N THR A 699 24.52 -4.78 27.12
CA THR A 699 23.73 -5.90 26.59
C THR A 699 24.27 -7.21 27.12
N ILE A 700 23.38 -8.16 27.36
CA ILE A 700 23.73 -9.47 27.93
C ILE A 700 23.64 -10.58 26.88
N LEU A 701 24.29 -11.69 27.18
CA LEU A 701 24.11 -12.97 26.49
C LEU A 701 23.34 -13.91 27.42
N ASP A 702 22.09 -14.23 27.06
CA ASP A 702 21.22 -15.11 27.85
C ASP A 702 21.62 -16.59 27.71
N ASP A 703 21.96 -17.01 26.50
CA ASP A 703 22.43 -18.37 26.20
C ASP A 703 23.59 -18.33 25.19
N VAL A 704 24.60 -19.19 25.40
CA VAL A 704 25.71 -19.37 24.46
C VAL A 704 25.24 -20.35 23.38
N PRO A 705 25.12 -19.91 22.11
CA PRO A 705 24.46 -20.73 21.09
C PRO A 705 25.20 -22.03 20.73
N SER A 706 26.50 -22.12 21.03
CA SER A 706 27.39 -23.23 20.71
C SER A 706 28.15 -23.80 21.92
N GLY A 707 27.73 -23.48 23.15
CA GLY A 707 28.41 -23.89 24.38
C GLY A 707 27.79 -25.12 25.06
N ASN A 708 28.57 -25.81 25.89
CA ASN A 708 28.07 -26.88 26.77
C ASN A 708 27.36 -26.30 28.02
N ASP A 709 26.60 -27.11 28.76
CA ASP A 709 25.79 -26.64 29.91
C ASP A 709 26.63 -25.98 31.02
N VAL A 710 27.89 -26.40 31.16
CA VAL A 710 28.86 -25.82 32.11
C VAL A 710 29.24 -24.40 31.69
N GLN A 711 29.53 -24.18 30.40
CA GLN A 711 29.83 -22.84 29.86
C GLN A 711 28.63 -21.90 29.99
N LYS A 712 27.41 -22.40 29.78
CA LYS A 712 26.17 -21.60 29.92
C LYS A 712 25.94 -21.09 31.34
N THR A 713 26.19 -21.93 32.34
CA THR A 713 26.02 -21.59 33.76
C THR A 713 27.02 -20.51 34.22
N ASN A 714 28.21 -20.46 33.62
CA ASN A 714 29.27 -19.52 33.98
C ASN A 714 29.06 -18.08 33.44
N VAL A 715 28.32 -17.91 32.33
CA VAL A 715 28.13 -16.59 31.71
C VAL A 715 27.21 -15.69 32.54
N LYS A 716 26.13 -16.22 33.12
CA LYS A 716 25.23 -15.42 33.96
C LYS A 716 25.95 -14.87 35.20
N SER A 717 26.74 -15.70 35.88
CA SER A 717 27.56 -15.26 37.02
C SER A 717 28.58 -14.22 36.61
N LEU A 718 29.26 -14.41 35.47
CA LEU A 718 30.21 -13.43 34.93
C LEU A 718 29.54 -12.08 34.68
N VAL A 719 28.35 -12.05 34.08
CA VAL A 719 27.59 -10.81 33.81
C VAL A 719 27.20 -10.13 35.12
N ILE A 720 26.68 -10.87 36.11
CA ILE A 720 26.31 -10.32 37.42
C ILE A 720 27.53 -9.70 38.12
N SER A 721 28.64 -10.43 38.19
CA SER A 721 29.89 -9.92 38.78
C SER A 721 30.42 -8.71 38.02
N THR A 722 30.29 -8.68 36.69
CA THR A 722 30.69 -7.53 35.87
C THR A 722 29.85 -6.30 36.21
N VAL A 723 28.53 -6.44 36.38
CA VAL A 723 27.64 -5.35 36.80
C VAL A 723 28.09 -4.76 38.14
N GLN A 724 28.37 -5.61 39.13
CA GLN A 724 28.85 -5.19 40.44
C GLN A 724 30.17 -4.41 40.32
N LYS A 725 31.16 -4.97 39.62
CA LYS A 725 32.47 -4.34 39.43
C LYS A 725 32.39 -3.01 38.68
N LEU A 726 31.53 -2.88 37.67
CA LEU A 726 31.33 -1.61 36.97
C LEU A 726 30.75 -0.53 37.90
N LEU A 727 29.76 -0.88 38.72
CA LEU A 727 29.12 0.06 39.65
C LEU A 727 29.96 0.36 40.90
N GLU A 728 30.95 -0.49 41.23
CA GLU A 728 32.01 -0.23 42.21
C GLU A 728 33.03 0.81 41.69
N ILE A 729 33.42 0.72 40.41
CA ILE A 729 34.48 1.56 39.82
C ILE A 729 33.94 2.93 39.36
N PHE A 730 32.70 2.98 38.87
CA PHE A 730 32.10 4.18 38.30
C PHE A 730 30.93 4.68 39.16
N ASP A 731 30.87 5.99 39.42
CA ASP A 731 29.64 6.67 39.86
C ASP A 731 28.72 6.87 38.65
N ALA A 732 28.11 5.76 38.23
CA ALA A 732 27.26 5.66 37.05
C ALA A 732 25.97 4.90 37.33
N ASP A 733 24.97 5.10 36.48
CA ASP A 733 23.82 4.20 36.39
C ASP A 733 23.97 3.27 35.18
N LEU A 734 23.49 2.04 35.34
CA LEU A 734 23.57 1.02 34.30
C LEU A 734 22.24 0.92 33.56
N VAL A 735 22.27 0.86 32.23
CA VAL A 735 21.10 0.67 31.38
C VAL A 735 21.22 -0.66 30.65
N LEU A 736 20.36 -1.62 30.99
CA LEU A 736 20.30 -2.94 30.40
C LEU A 736 19.36 -2.97 29.19
N LEU A 737 19.87 -3.40 28.05
CA LEU A 737 19.14 -3.39 26.77
C LEU A 737 18.74 -4.81 26.34
N PRO A 738 17.44 -5.07 26.03
CA PRO A 738 17.01 -6.34 25.45
C PRO A 738 17.51 -6.48 24.01
N GLN A 739 17.72 -7.72 23.56
CA GLN A 739 18.21 -8.03 22.21
C GLN A 739 17.30 -8.99 21.46
N LEU A 740 16.39 -9.67 22.16
CA LEU A 740 15.45 -10.61 21.60
C LEU A 740 14.01 -10.10 21.75
N TYR A 741 13.16 -10.41 20.79
CA TYR A 741 11.75 -9.98 20.78
C TYR A 741 10.78 -11.12 20.39
N GLY A 742 9.48 -10.82 20.41
CA GLY A 742 8.44 -11.79 20.06
C GLY A 742 8.27 -12.87 21.12
N THR A 743 8.44 -14.14 20.75
CA THR A 743 8.32 -15.26 21.70
C THR A 743 9.62 -15.58 22.45
N PHE A 744 10.74 -14.90 22.11
CA PHE A 744 12.09 -15.21 22.62
C PHE A 744 12.66 -14.10 23.52
N ARG A 745 11.80 -13.28 24.12
CA ARG A 745 12.19 -12.05 24.87
C ARG A 745 13.16 -12.34 26.02
N ASP A 746 14.22 -11.54 26.12
CA ASP A 746 15.26 -11.64 27.15
C ASP A 746 15.09 -10.65 28.33
N VAL A 747 14.01 -9.85 28.36
CA VAL A 747 13.71 -8.88 29.44
C VAL A 747 13.65 -9.53 30.82
N HIS A 748 13.14 -10.76 30.91
CA HIS A 748 13.09 -11.51 32.18
C HIS A 748 14.48 -11.81 32.74
N VAL A 749 15.46 -12.03 31.86
CA VAL A 749 16.84 -12.35 32.23
C VAL A 749 17.58 -11.08 32.65
N LEU A 750 17.30 -9.94 32.00
CA LEU A 750 17.76 -8.63 32.47
C LEU A 750 17.25 -8.35 33.90
N SER A 751 15.99 -8.70 34.17
CA SER A 751 15.37 -8.53 35.49
C SER A 751 16.04 -9.42 36.54
N GLU A 752 16.29 -10.69 36.21
CA GLU A 752 17.02 -11.64 37.08
C GLU A 752 18.43 -11.12 37.43
N ILE A 753 19.16 -10.58 36.45
CA ILE A 753 20.50 -10.03 36.65
C ILE A 753 20.47 -8.79 37.53
N ALA A 754 19.52 -7.87 37.30
CA ALA A 754 19.36 -6.68 38.12
C ALA A 754 19.08 -7.03 39.58
N GLU A 755 18.19 -7.98 39.83
CA GLU A 755 17.85 -8.47 41.17
C GLU A 755 19.05 -9.14 41.86
N ARG A 756 19.69 -10.10 41.18
CA ARG A 756 20.81 -10.88 41.75
C ARG A 756 22.11 -10.09 41.90
N SER A 757 22.26 -8.96 41.21
CA SER A 757 23.42 -8.08 41.38
C SER A 757 23.47 -7.40 42.74
N GLY A 758 22.31 -7.25 43.42
CA GLY A 758 22.20 -6.43 44.63
C GLY A 758 22.28 -4.92 44.38
N CYS A 759 22.33 -4.48 43.11
CA CYS A 759 22.50 -3.08 42.71
C CYS A 759 21.25 -2.49 42.02
N GLY A 760 20.07 -3.10 42.17
CA GLY A 760 18.86 -2.78 41.39
C GLY A 760 18.45 -1.30 41.38
N ALA A 761 18.73 -0.53 42.43
CA ALA A 761 18.42 0.91 42.50
C ALA A 761 19.22 1.77 41.49
N ARG A 762 20.31 1.25 40.92
CA ARG A 762 21.18 1.91 39.94
C ARG A 762 21.09 1.27 38.55
N ILE A 763 20.07 0.44 38.31
CA ILE A 763 19.91 -0.33 37.07
C ILE A 763 18.56 -0.03 36.43
N TYR A 764 18.59 0.51 35.21
CA TYR A 764 17.44 0.66 34.34
C TYR A 764 17.32 -0.53 33.38
N ILE A 765 16.11 -1.05 33.16
CA ILE A 765 15.84 -2.10 32.16
C ILE A 765 14.94 -1.52 31.09
N ILE A 766 15.45 -1.47 29.86
CA ILE A 766 14.71 -0.94 28.71
C ILE A 766 13.61 -1.93 28.28
N THR A 767 12.43 -1.39 27.95
CA THR A 767 11.34 -2.21 27.38
C THR A 767 11.67 -2.74 25.97
N ASP A 768 11.13 -3.92 25.62
CA ASP A 768 11.39 -4.61 24.34
C ASP A 768 10.51 -4.11 23.17
N LYS A 769 9.90 -2.92 23.31
CA LYS A 769 9.01 -2.34 22.30
C LYS A 769 9.76 -1.63 21.16
N TYR A 770 11.06 -1.38 21.34
CA TYR A 770 11.89 -0.63 20.40
C TYR A 770 12.55 -1.55 19.37
N ASN A 771 12.64 -1.07 18.12
CA ASN A 771 13.35 -1.76 17.05
C ASN A 771 14.84 -1.39 17.00
N SER A 772 15.60 -2.02 16.10
CA SER A 772 17.05 -1.82 16.02
C SER A 772 17.50 -0.43 15.55
N ASP A 773 16.68 0.33 14.81
CA ASP A 773 17.02 1.72 14.45
C ASP A 773 16.91 2.63 15.68
N GLU A 774 15.87 2.43 16.49
CA GLU A 774 15.63 3.10 17.76
C GLU A 774 16.70 2.75 18.79
N GLN A 775 17.05 1.47 18.92
CA GLN A 775 18.08 1.03 19.83
C GLN A 775 19.47 1.54 19.43
N GLN A 776 19.80 1.55 18.14
CA GLN A 776 21.02 2.19 17.66
C GLN A 776 21.07 3.64 18.10
N SER A 777 20.01 4.40 17.85
CA SER A 777 19.93 5.80 18.23
C SER A 777 20.12 6.01 19.74
N MET A 778 19.43 5.23 20.57
CA MET A 778 19.54 5.28 22.03
C MET A 778 20.96 5.02 22.52
N ILE A 779 21.66 4.02 21.95
CA ILE A 779 23.05 3.71 22.32
C ILE A 779 23.97 4.91 22.10
N GLY A 780 23.69 5.77 21.12
CA GLY A 780 24.48 6.98 20.83
C GLY A 780 24.49 8.01 21.96
N HIS A 781 23.61 7.87 22.96
CA HIS A 781 23.49 8.77 24.11
C HIS A 781 24.16 8.26 25.39
N PHE A 782 24.78 7.06 25.38
CA PHE A 782 25.52 6.54 26.54
C PHE A 782 26.97 7.05 26.58
N ASP A 783 27.54 7.11 27.78
CA ASP A 783 28.93 7.54 28.00
C ASP A 783 29.93 6.42 27.71
N LEU A 784 29.54 5.19 28.09
CA LEU A 784 30.32 3.98 27.95
C LEU A 784 29.38 2.81 27.63
N PHE A 785 29.83 1.85 26.84
CA PHE A 785 29.02 0.69 26.48
C PHE A 785 29.78 -0.63 26.65
N VAL A 786 29.17 -1.60 27.34
CA VAL A 786 29.73 -2.96 27.52
C VAL A 786 28.83 -3.98 26.82
N SER A 787 29.36 -4.64 25.80
CA SER A 787 28.55 -5.48 24.91
C SER A 787 28.94 -6.95 24.99
N PHE A 788 28.01 -7.81 25.42
CA PHE A 788 28.13 -9.27 25.31
C PHE A 788 27.59 -9.82 23.98
N ARG A 789 27.09 -8.93 23.10
CA ARG A 789 26.60 -9.28 21.76
C ARG A 789 27.35 -8.51 20.67
N TYR A 790 27.38 -9.11 19.48
CA TYR A 790 28.09 -8.54 18.33
C TYR A 790 27.53 -7.20 17.85
N HIS A 791 26.23 -7.12 17.54
CA HIS A 791 25.66 -5.92 16.90
C HIS A 791 25.63 -4.68 17.81
N PRO A 792 25.33 -4.78 19.12
CA PRO A 792 25.39 -3.60 20.00
C PRO A 792 26.80 -3.00 20.11
N PHE A 793 27.86 -3.81 19.98
CA PHE A 793 29.23 -3.28 19.88
C PHE A 793 29.42 -2.44 18.60
N ILE A 794 28.86 -2.88 17.46
CA ILE A 794 28.85 -2.08 16.23
C ILE A 794 28.04 -0.79 16.42
N PHE A 795 26.88 -0.88 17.06
CA PHE A 795 26.00 0.28 17.27
C PHE A 795 26.67 1.36 18.12
N ALA A 796 27.36 0.97 19.19
CA ALA A 796 28.12 1.87 20.06
C ALA A 796 29.33 2.47 19.33
N SER A 797 30.19 1.61 18.77
CA SER A 797 31.40 2.06 18.09
C SER A 797 31.09 2.94 16.88
N ARG A 798 30.09 2.64 16.04
CA ARG A 798 29.69 3.51 14.91
C ARG A 798 29.40 4.95 15.32
N GLN A 799 28.82 5.15 16.51
CA GLN A 799 28.46 6.47 17.03
C GLN A 799 29.57 7.08 17.89
N ALA A 800 30.75 6.48 17.88
CA ALA A 800 31.90 6.88 18.67
C ALA A 800 31.61 6.88 20.19
N VAL A 801 30.76 5.95 20.65
CA VAL A 801 30.58 5.66 22.07
C VAL A 801 31.71 4.73 22.51
N PRO A 802 32.54 5.14 23.50
CA PRO A 802 33.58 4.29 24.07
C PRO A 802 32.97 2.95 24.48
N SER A 803 33.55 1.84 24.01
CA SER A 803 32.92 0.53 24.20
C SER A 803 33.90 -0.62 24.38
N VAL A 804 33.47 -1.63 25.15
CA VAL A 804 34.13 -2.92 25.34
C VAL A 804 33.25 -4.01 24.75
N CYS A 805 33.84 -4.92 23.99
CA CYS A 805 33.15 -6.11 23.49
C CYS A 805 33.63 -7.35 24.23
N VAL A 806 32.70 -8.14 24.75
CA VAL A 806 32.94 -9.49 25.28
C VAL A 806 32.44 -10.47 24.23
N ALA A 807 33.36 -10.97 23.41
CA ALA A 807 33.08 -11.73 22.21
C ALA A 807 33.06 -13.23 22.47
N TYR A 808 32.00 -13.89 22.02
CA TYR A 808 31.87 -15.36 22.04
C TYR A 808 32.02 -15.99 20.63
N GLU A 809 32.14 -15.17 19.59
CA GLU A 809 32.27 -15.59 18.19
C GLU A 809 33.33 -14.73 17.48
N HIS A 810 34.05 -15.32 16.52
CA HIS A 810 35.14 -14.67 15.77
C HIS A 810 34.73 -13.38 15.04
N LYS A 811 33.45 -13.25 14.70
CA LYS A 811 32.91 -12.10 13.97
C LYS A 811 33.12 -10.76 14.69
N ALA A 812 33.08 -10.75 16.02
CA ALA A 812 33.34 -9.55 16.81
C ALA A 812 34.80 -9.10 16.72
N PHE A 813 35.75 -10.04 16.83
CA PHE A 813 37.17 -9.78 16.62
C PHE A 813 37.45 -9.28 15.20
N GLY A 814 36.83 -9.90 14.19
CA GLY A 814 36.95 -9.46 12.80
C GLY A 814 36.47 -8.02 12.56
N TYR A 815 35.37 -7.62 13.20
CA TYR A 815 34.91 -6.23 13.15
C TYR A 815 35.86 -5.27 13.88
N ALA A 816 36.31 -5.64 15.08
CA ALA A 816 37.22 -4.83 15.88
C ALA A 816 38.55 -4.57 15.15
N GLN A 817 39.11 -5.61 14.52
CA GLN A 817 40.31 -5.50 13.68
C GLN A 817 40.10 -4.57 12.48
N ALA A 818 38.95 -4.67 11.80
CA ALA A 818 38.64 -3.79 10.66
C ALA A 818 38.55 -2.30 11.09
N MET A 819 38.08 -2.05 12.31
CA MET A 819 37.97 -0.73 12.91
C MET A 819 39.27 -0.23 13.57
N GLY A 820 40.27 -1.08 13.79
CA GLY A 820 41.52 -0.74 14.51
C GLY A 820 41.31 -0.51 16.01
N ILE A 821 40.42 -1.30 16.61
CA ILE A 821 39.98 -1.22 18.01
C ILE A 821 39.98 -2.61 18.68
N GLU A 822 40.78 -3.55 18.17
CA GLU A 822 40.87 -4.93 18.66
C GLU A 822 41.26 -5.05 20.13
N GLU A 823 42.01 -4.10 20.68
CA GLU A 823 42.45 -4.12 22.09
C GLU A 823 41.30 -3.95 23.09
N TYR A 824 40.12 -3.55 22.61
CA TYR A 824 38.91 -3.35 23.40
C TYR A 824 37.94 -4.54 23.29
N CYS A 825 38.35 -5.62 22.63
CA CYS A 825 37.62 -6.86 22.48
C CYS A 825 38.25 -7.94 23.38
N LEU A 826 37.44 -8.57 24.24
CA LEU A 826 37.82 -9.66 25.14
C LEU A 826 37.13 -10.95 24.69
N ASP A 827 37.75 -12.09 24.94
CA ASP A 827 37.13 -13.40 24.71
C ASP A 827 36.29 -13.81 25.94
N LEU A 828 35.01 -14.09 25.70
CA LEU A 828 34.06 -14.48 26.75
C LEU A 828 34.53 -15.70 27.54
N PHE A 829 35.21 -16.64 26.89
CA PHE A 829 35.55 -17.93 27.51
C PHE A 829 36.83 -17.90 28.34
N SER A 830 37.61 -16.82 28.24
CA SER A 830 38.90 -16.69 28.92
C SER A 830 39.02 -15.44 29.80
N THR A 831 37.93 -14.66 29.94
CA THR A 831 37.94 -13.42 30.71
C THR A 831 37.16 -13.49 32.02
N THR A 832 37.55 -12.64 32.97
CA THR A 832 36.92 -12.46 34.28
C THR A 832 36.17 -11.12 34.39
N ALA A 833 35.33 -10.96 35.41
CA ALA A 833 34.60 -9.72 35.64
C ALA A 833 35.55 -8.54 35.92
N GLU A 834 36.64 -8.80 36.64
CA GLU A 834 37.70 -7.85 36.96
C GLU A 834 38.39 -7.35 35.68
N GLU A 835 38.69 -8.23 34.73
CA GLU A 835 39.30 -7.87 33.45
C GLU A 835 38.34 -7.07 32.56
N ILE A 836 37.05 -7.43 32.52
CA ILE A 836 36.04 -6.66 31.77
C ILE A 836 35.91 -5.25 32.35
N ALA A 837 35.78 -5.12 33.68
CA ALA A 837 35.65 -3.84 34.35
C ALA A 837 36.93 -3.00 34.23
N GLY A 838 38.11 -3.64 34.35
CA GLY A 838 39.41 -3.00 34.09
C GLY A 838 39.54 -2.52 32.65
N LYS A 839 39.04 -3.28 31.66
CA LYS A 839 39.01 -2.86 30.26
C LYS A 839 38.06 -1.69 30.03
N ALA A 840 36.91 -1.68 30.70
CA ALA A 840 35.97 -0.56 30.68
C ALA A 840 36.61 0.72 31.24
N GLN A 841 37.35 0.62 32.34
CA GLN A 841 38.14 1.72 32.90
C GLN A 841 39.23 2.19 31.93
N TYR A 842 39.94 1.26 31.30
CA TYR A 842 40.96 1.57 30.29
C TYR A 842 40.38 2.33 29.08
N VAL A 843 39.26 1.86 28.51
CA VAL A 843 38.53 2.54 27.43
C VAL A 843 38.11 3.94 27.84
N TRP A 844 37.56 4.09 29.04
CA TRP A 844 37.10 5.38 29.55
C TRP A 844 38.25 6.38 29.68
N LYS A 845 39.40 5.94 30.21
CA LYS A 845 40.62 6.77 30.31
C LYS A 845 41.15 7.19 28.94
N HIS A 846 41.05 6.32 27.94
CA HIS A 846 41.53 6.57 26.57
C HIS A 846 40.41 6.94 25.58
N LYS A 847 39.26 7.43 26.07
CA LYS A 847 38.07 7.69 25.24
C LYS A 847 38.31 8.65 24.07
N GLY A 848 39.21 9.62 24.24
CA GLY A 848 39.58 10.55 23.16
C GLY A 848 40.26 9.85 21.98
N GLU A 849 41.16 8.91 22.28
CA GLU A 849 41.83 8.09 21.28
C GLU A 849 40.85 7.14 20.59
N PHE A 850 40.02 6.42 21.36
CA PHE A 850 38.97 5.56 20.83
C PHE A 850 38.08 6.32 19.83
N LYS A 851 37.55 7.48 20.24
CA LYS A 851 36.68 8.33 19.39
C LYS A 851 37.39 8.77 18.12
N LYS A 852 38.68 9.13 18.20
CA LYS A 852 39.48 9.53 17.04
C LYS A 852 39.66 8.38 16.05
N ARG A 853 40.06 7.19 16.52
CA ARG A 853 40.26 6.00 15.68
C ARG A 853 38.97 5.61 14.94
N VAL A 854 37.86 5.53 15.68
CA VAL A 854 36.53 5.23 15.11
C VAL A 854 36.15 6.25 14.04
N ARG A 855 36.19 7.55 14.34
CA ARG A 855 35.76 8.61 13.39
C ARG A 855 36.60 8.61 12.12
N ASN A 856 37.89 8.32 12.22
CA ASN A 856 38.78 8.23 11.07
C ASN A 856 38.46 7.02 10.18
N LYS A 857 37.99 5.92 10.78
CA LYS A 857 37.78 4.65 10.06
C LYS A 857 36.34 4.43 9.57
N ILE A 858 35.34 5.02 10.23
CA ILE A 858 33.92 4.67 10.01
C ILE A 858 33.47 4.87 8.57
N SER A 859 33.88 5.94 7.89
CA SER A 859 33.49 6.20 6.49
C SER A 859 34.03 5.14 5.53
N GLU A 860 35.25 4.64 5.77
CA GLU A 860 35.83 3.54 4.99
C GLU A 860 35.04 2.25 5.20
N ILE A 861 34.66 2.00 6.45
CA ILE A 861 33.95 0.78 6.84
C ILE A 861 32.50 0.78 6.33
N GLU A 862 31.82 1.93 6.32
CA GLU A 862 30.51 2.08 5.67
C GLU A 862 30.61 1.84 4.16
N LYS A 863 31.65 2.37 3.48
CA LYS A 863 31.91 2.07 2.06
C LYS A 863 32.15 0.58 1.83
N LEU A 864 32.91 -0.08 2.71
CA LEU A 864 33.14 -1.52 2.67
C LEU A 864 31.84 -2.31 2.84
N SER A 865 30.94 -1.85 3.71
CA SER A 865 29.61 -2.46 3.86
C SER A 865 28.76 -2.30 2.60
N PHE A 866 28.73 -1.11 2.00
CA PHE A 866 28.02 -0.84 0.74
C PHE A 866 28.53 -1.64 -0.45
N LYS A 867 29.80 -2.10 -0.41
CA LYS A 867 30.37 -2.98 -1.43
C LYS A 867 29.52 -4.24 -1.64
N ASN A 868 28.89 -4.76 -0.59
CA ASN A 868 27.94 -5.88 -0.71
C ASN A 868 26.78 -5.55 -1.66
N SER A 869 26.10 -4.42 -1.43
CA SER A 869 24.98 -3.97 -2.26
C SER A 869 25.41 -3.66 -3.69
N ARG A 870 26.62 -3.13 -3.89
CA ARG A 870 27.20 -2.90 -5.22
C ARG A 870 27.39 -4.23 -5.97
N LEU A 871 28.05 -5.20 -5.34
CA LEU A 871 28.29 -6.52 -5.95
C LEU A 871 26.98 -7.26 -6.29
N ALA A 872 25.93 -7.07 -5.50
CA ALA A 872 24.59 -7.60 -5.81
C ALA A 872 24.01 -6.99 -7.10
N ALA A 873 24.18 -5.68 -7.29
CA ALA A 873 23.73 -4.97 -8.49
C ALA A 873 24.56 -5.38 -9.72
N ASP A 874 25.88 -5.44 -9.58
CA ASP A 874 26.79 -5.88 -10.66
C ASP A 874 26.47 -7.31 -11.11
N LEU A 875 26.18 -8.21 -10.16
CA LEU A 875 25.75 -9.58 -10.45
C LEU A 875 24.44 -9.59 -11.26
N LEU A 876 23.44 -8.81 -10.84
CA LEU A 876 22.18 -8.72 -11.56
C LEU A 876 22.39 -8.20 -13.00
N ASP A 877 23.16 -7.14 -13.17
CA ASP A 877 23.43 -6.52 -14.48
C ASP A 877 24.11 -7.51 -15.43
N SER A 878 25.03 -8.35 -14.92
CA SER A 878 25.68 -9.40 -15.71
C SER A 878 24.72 -10.48 -16.23
N TYR A 879 23.59 -10.70 -15.55
CA TYR A 879 22.58 -11.70 -15.91
C TYR A 879 21.42 -11.13 -16.75
N MET A 880 21.23 -9.81 -16.79
CA MET A 880 20.15 -9.16 -17.55
C MET A 880 20.09 -9.52 -19.05
N PRO A 881 21.22 -9.70 -19.78
CA PRO A 881 21.18 -10.16 -21.17
C PRO A 881 20.66 -11.61 -21.33
N ILE A 882 20.87 -12.45 -20.32
CA ILE A 882 20.45 -13.86 -20.29
C ILE A 882 18.97 -13.95 -19.88
N ILE A 883 18.55 -13.17 -18.88
CA ILE A 883 17.16 -13.08 -18.41
C ILE A 883 16.24 -12.55 -19.52
N LYS A 884 16.71 -11.62 -20.37
CA LYS A 884 15.93 -11.11 -21.52
C LYS A 884 15.82 -12.11 -22.70
N LYS A 885 16.69 -13.12 -22.76
CA LYS A 885 16.71 -14.15 -23.82
C LYS A 885 15.91 -15.42 -23.47
N LEU A 886 15.66 -15.69 -22.19
CA LEU A 886 14.89 -16.83 -21.64
C LEU A 886 13.42 -16.44 -21.40
#